data_AF-A0A976IGF8-F1
#
_entry.id   AF-A0A976IGF8-F1
#
_cell.length_a   1.000
_cell.length_b   1.000
_cell.length_c   1.000
_cell.angle_alpha   90.00
_cell.angle_beta   90.00
_cell.angle_gamma   90.00
#
_symmetry.space_group_name_H-M   'P 1'
#
loop_
_entity.id
_entity.type
_entity.pdbx_description
1 polymer ?
#
loop_
_entity_poly.entity_id
_entity_poly.type
_entity_poly.pdbx_seq_one_letter_code
_entity_poly.pdbx_strand_id
1 'polypeptide(L)'
;MQSSTFTVAPYVLEQAYKAIRTTPPEPKDLEQSAKLQSFMDEHFPTESDLNITRRSIILAELRTIFRSWVKKVCMEKGVPEEMAADAGGQILVSGSYRLGVNEPGADIDTICVAPRHVSREDFFSSLKEIFLKHPKVSQLVAIEGAIVPLITFDYEEINIDLQIAILPRNSIPENLNILDDHVLVGVDPATEKSLNGPRVTELMIKLTPNRESFICVLRIVRRWAKRRGLYSNKMGYLGGVNWCILVCFINQLYPTAAPSTLLLRFFMVLNNWKWPLAIQLCKSHDTKLGLEIWNANAGHNRYQVMPILTPAYPSMNSSFNVSTHSLAVMKVEFKRGLVIVQDVLNKGGSEWGPLFEPSDFFAVHKHYLAVEVYTVKQEEEQAWCSFCESRMRKLVEALAYNPALCSLRVYTKKYPLGHVTDGDAGFSGQSKCQSVTQSPAKVQKFGVCFYVGFDVDRRHLRSREVNIDSSVDYFKSNDLYRWNKRTPSMDVRVTPIVWKLLPDIVFDEMGGRAAARVIRREFLRRKKEEEKKAEEAAAPSPSPSVNESSQLPEDGDSLSSSQKAALIVTELVNNKCSFSQPGSPNPAADGAEANGTDLVTTFPLKAKSMVLMTSSESTGKRYHSGTTLIGDDCPDVATVVADHDSSQTSATGAAAQGIIAPRAEVFKKPFESVSSGVSSPRKRRKMKITFAKLN
;
A
#
# COMPACT_ATOMS: atom_id res chain seq x y z
N MET A 1 23.94 -6.66 -3.37
CA MET A 1 23.50 -5.27 -3.07
C MET A 1 24.70 -4.42 -2.64
N GLN A 2 24.95 -3.30 -3.31
CA GLN A 2 26.15 -2.45 -3.10
C GLN A 2 26.17 -1.76 -1.72
N SER A 3 27.35 -1.35 -1.23
CA SER A 3 27.45 -0.51 -0.02
C SER A 3 27.08 0.95 -0.31
N SER A 4 26.69 1.70 0.72
CA SER A 4 26.43 3.14 0.63
C SER A 4 27.76 3.91 0.68
N THR A 5 28.26 4.33 -0.47
CA THR A 5 29.56 5.02 -0.64
C THR A 5 29.55 6.49 -0.20
N PHE A 6 28.39 7.10 -0.04
CA PHE A 6 28.25 8.50 0.38
C PHE A 6 28.71 8.72 1.82
N THR A 7 29.36 9.86 2.10
CA THR A 7 29.60 10.31 3.47
C THR A 7 28.34 10.96 4.05
N VAL A 8 28.18 10.96 5.37
CA VAL A 8 27.07 11.62 6.06
C VAL A 8 27.53 12.09 7.43
N ALA A 9 26.99 13.21 7.91
CA ALA A 9 27.34 13.73 9.23
C ALA A 9 26.77 12.81 10.35
N PRO A 10 27.51 12.56 11.46
CA PRO A 10 27.09 11.60 12.48
C PRO A 10 25.71 11.87 13.10
N TYR A 11 25.32 13.14 13.26
CA TYR A 11 24.02 13.52 13.84
C TYR A 11 22.82 13.03 13.01
N VAL A 12 22.95 12.94 11.68
CA VAL A 12 21.90 12.43 10.77
C VAL A 12 21.67 10.92 10.98
N LEU A 13 22.66 10.22 11.55
CA LEU A 13 22.56 8.80 11.90
C LEU A 13 22.20 8.57 13.38
N GLU A 14 21.97 9.62 14.18
CA GLU A 14 21.57 9.43 15.58
C GLU A 14 20.14 8.86 15.64
N GLN A 15 20.02 7.61 16.08
CA GLN A 15 18.76 6.87 16.09
C GLN A 15 17.74 7.53 17.02
N ALA A 16 16.48 7.63 16.57
CA ALA A 16 15.40 8.25 17.34
C ALA A 16 15.02 7.44 18.61
N TYR A 17 15.38 6.16 18.65
CA TYR A 17 15.03 5.22 19.72
C TYR A 17 16.24 4.35 20.08
N LYS A 18 16.35 3.98 21.36
CA LYS A 18 17.38 3.03 21.84
C LYS A 18 16.96 1.59 21.54
N ALA A 19 17.93 0.72 21.25
CA ALA A 19 17.70 -0.71 21.06
C ALA A 19 17.10 -1.37 22.33
N ILE A 20 16.18 -2.32 22.13
CA ILE A 20 15.46 -3.05 23.19
C ILE A 20 16.18 -4.36 23.55
N ARG A 21 16.74 -5.09 22.58
CA ARG A 21 17.54 -6.31 22.81
C ARG A 21 18.73 -6.33 21.85
N THR A 22 19.94 -6.33 22.42
CA THR A 22 21.23 -6.37 21.70
C THR A 22 21.99 -7.68 21.90
N THR A 23 21.41 -8.67 22.59
CA THR A 23 22.04 -10.00 22.73
C THR A 23 22.06 -10.74 21.39
N PRO A 24 23.07 -11.56 21.09
CA PRO A 24 23.07 -12.47 19.95
C PRO A 24 21.80 -13.35 19.87
N PRO A 25 21.45 -13.88 18.69
CA PRO A 25 20.35 -14.83 18.54
C PRO A 25 20.71 -16.18 19.17
N GLU A 26 19.71 -16.88 19.70
CA GLU A 26 19.88 -18.21 20.27
C GLU A 26 19.99 -19.27 19.15
N PRO A 27 20.57 -20.47 19.39
CA PRO A 27 20.69 -21.50 18.35
C PRO A 27 19.34 -21.87 17.70
N LYS A 28 18.25 -21.83 18.48
CA LYS A 28 16.87 -22.00 18.01
C LYS A 28 16.41 -20.87 17.09
N ASP A 29 16.76 -19.61 17.37
CA ASP A 29 16.43 -18.47 16.50
C ASP A 29 17.05 -18.67 15.10
N LEU A 30 18.30 -19.15 15.06
CA LEU A 30 19.05 -19.43 13.84
C LEU A 30 18.45 -20.62 13.07
N GLU A 31 18.17 -21.74 13.73
CA GLU A 31 17.51 -22.92 13.14
C GLU A 31 16.15 -22.55 12.52
N GLN A 32 15.33 -21.79 13.25
CA GLN A 32 14.02 -21.33 12.77
C GLN A 32 14.12 -20.27 11.67
N SER A 33 15.21 -19.50 11.63
CA SER A 33 15.50 -18.57 10.53
C SER A 33 15.93 -19.31 9.26
N ALA A 34 16.72 -20.38 9.38
CA ALA A 34 17.10 -21.21 8.24
C ALA A 34 15.87 -21.85 7.58
N LYS A 35 14.96 -22.45 8.37
CA LYS A 35 13.68 -23.00 7.88
C LYS A 35 12.81 -21.95 7.19
N LEU A 36 12.72 -20.76 7.76
CA LEU A 36 12.02 -19.61 7.17
C LEU A 36 12.65 -19.17 5.84
N GLN A 37 13.99 -19.15 5.76
CA GLN A 37 14.71 -18.81 4.54
C GLN A 37 14.49 -19.86 3.43
N SER A 38 14.61 -21.16 3.75
CA SER A 38 14.32 -22.26 2.81
C SER A 38 12.89 -22.17 2.25
N PHE A 39 11.89 -21.97 3.11
CA PHE A 39 10.50 -21.77 2.69
C PHE A 39 10.37 -20.56 1.75
N MET A 40 11.01 -19.44 2.07
CA MET A 40 10.96 -18.22 1.27
C MET A 40 11.61 -18.35 -0.11
N ASP A 41 12.70 -19.11 -0.24
CA ASP A 41 13.39 -19.30 -1.51
C ASP A 41 12.77 -20.40 -2.38
N GLU A 42 12.17 -21.43 -1.78
CA GLU A 42 11.32 -22.41 -2.46
C GLU A 42 10.05 -21.76 -3.04
N HIS A 43 9.32 -21.00 -2.23
CA HIS A 43 7.99 -20.50 -2.61
C HIS A 43 8.03 -19.14 -3.33
N PHE A 44 9.01 -18.27 -2.98
CA PHE A 44 9.09 -16.88 -3.45
C PHE A 44 10.55 -16.48 -3.78
N PRO A 45 11.21 -17.18 -4.74
CA PRO A 45 12.62 -16.97 -5.09
C PRO A 45 12.94 -15.53 -5.48
N THR A 46 14.22 -15.16 -5.34
CA THR A 46 14.75 -13.87 -5.78
C THR A 46 14.81 -13.78 -7.30
N GLU A 47 15.09 -12.58 -7.81
CA GLU A 47 15.53 -12.42 -9.20
C GLU A 47 16.83 -13.20 -9.49
N SER A 48 16.99 -13.68 -10.72
CA SER A 48 18.15 -14.46 -11.17
C SER A 48 19.38 -13.59 -11.43
N ASP A 49 20.58 -14.16 -11.26
CA ASP A 49 21.84 -13.46 -11.52
C ASP A 49 21.97 -12.91 -12.95
N LEU A 50 21.34 -13.59 -13.92
CA LEU A 50 21.24 -13.10 -15.30
C LEU A 50 20.49 -11.76 -15.39
N ASN A 51 19.33 -11.65 -14.72
CA ASN A 51 18.55 -10.42 -14.71
C ASN A 51 19.24 -9.33 -13.88
N ILE A 52 19.86 -9.67 -12.74
CA ILE A 52 20.68 -8.74 -11.94
C ILE A 52 21.83 -8.17 -12.78
N THR A 53 22.45 -9.00 -13.63
CA THR A 53 23.48 -8.59 -14.58
C THR A 53 22.90 -7.70 -15.69
N ARG A 54 21.76 -8.08 -16.30
CA ARG A 54 21.05 -7.29 -17.32
C ARG A 54 20.70 -5.88 -16.81
N ARG A 55 20.11 -5.77 -15.61
CA ARG A 55 19.83 -4.47 -14.94
C ARG A 55 21.09 -3.61 -14.77
N SER A 56 22.22 -4.25 -14.44
CA SER A 56 23.51 -3.56 -14.25
C SER A 56 24.08 -3.04 -15.58
N ILE A 57 23.92 -3.78 -16.68
CA ILE A 57 24.30 -3.34 -18.03
C ILE A 57 23.41 -2.17 -18.49
N ILE A 58 22.08 -2.31 -18.33
CA ILE A 58 21.11 -1.26 -18.70
C ILE A 58 21.44 0.06 -17.99
N LEU A 59 21.75 0.04 -16.69
CA LEU A 59 22.12 1.24 -15.95
C LEU A 59 23.43 1.90 -16.45
N ALA A 60 24.37 1.13 -17.01
CA ALA A 60 25.57 1.65 -17.63
C ALA A 60 25.29 2.28 -19.02
N GLU A 61 24.43 1.64 -19.83
CA GLU A 61 23.96 2.18 -21.11
C GLU A 61 23.18 3.49 -20.88
N LEU A 62 22.23 3.51 -19.93
CA LEU A 62 21.48 4.70 -19.54
C LEU A 62 22.40 5.84 -19.06
N ARG A 63 23.42 5.56 -18.24
CA ARG A 63 24.39 6.58 -17.79
C ARG A 63 25.15 7.18 -18.98
N THR A 64 25.47 6.37 -19.98
CA THR A 64 26.21 6.78 -21.18
C THR A 64 25.34 7.66 -22.08
N ILE A 65 24.10 7.24 -22.33
CA ILE A 65 23.09 8.01 -23.09
C ILE A 65 22.86 9.36 -22.40
N PHE A 66 22.59 9.35 -21.10
CA PHE A 66 22.25 10.55 -20.32
C PHE A 66 23.38 11.59 -20.34
N ARG A 67 24.64 11.22 -20.11
CA ARG A 67 25.76 12.18 -20.13
C ARG A 67 26.05 12.73 -21.53
N SER A 68 25.93 11.89 -22.56
CA SER A 68 26.06 12.32 -23.96
C SER A 68 25.00 13.37 -24.32
N TRP A 69 23.76 13.16 -23.84
CA TRP A 69 22.68 14.13 -23.96
C TRP A 69 22.92 15.41 -23.14
N VAL A 70 23.41 15.33 -21.90
CA VAL A 70 23.77 16.52 -21.09
C VAL A 70 24.81 17.38 -21.81
N LYS A 71 25.89 16.79 -22.36
CA LYS A 71 26.88 17.53 -23.17
C LYS A 71 26.20 18.22 -24.36
N LYS A 72 25.37 17.50 -25.11
CA LYS A 72 24.65 18.04 -26.27
C LYS A 72 23.78 19.25 -25.89
N VAL A 73 22.93 19.14 -24.88
CA VAL A 73 22.04 20.23 -24.43
C VAL A 73 22.83 21.45 -23.92
N CYS A 74 24.01 21.24 -23.31
CA CYS A 74 24.88 22.34 -22.93
C CYS A 74 25.44 23.08 -24.17
N MET A 75 25.92 22.35 -25.19
CA MET A 75 26.42 22.93 -26.44
C MET A 75 25.32 23.67 -27.21
N GLU A 76 24.12 23.09 -27.31
CA GLU A 76 22.93 23.72 -27.94
C GLU A 76 22.52 25.02 -27.25
N LYS A 77 22.89 25.22 -25.98
CA LYS A 77 22.65 26.44 -25.20
C LYS A 77 23.89 27.33 -25.07
N GLY A 78 24.86 27.18 -25.98
CA GLY A 78 26.03 28.06 -26.10
C GLY A 78 27.10 27.86 -25.03
N VAL A 79 27.08 26.75 -24.27
CA VAL A 79 28.20 26.40 -23.39
C VAL A 79 29.37 25.90 -24.25
N PRO A 80 30.60 26.42 -24.08
CA PRO A 80 31.78 25.95 -24.83
C PRO A 80 32.00 24.45 -24.69
N GLU A 81 32.49 23.78 -25.74
CA GLU A 81 32.54 22.31 -25.78
C GLU A 81 33.32 21.67 -24.62
N GLU A 82 34.42 22.30 -24.18
CA GLU A 82 35.21 21.90 -23.02
C GLU A 82 34.36 21.90 -21.74
N MET A 83 33.70 23.02 -21.43
CA MET A 83 32.77 23.14 -20.31
C MET A 83 31.55 22.22 -20.44
N ALA A 84 31.10 21.93 -21.67
CA ALA A 84 30.00 21.02 -21.93
C ALA A 84 30.38 19.53 -21.76
N ALA A 85 31.65 19.17 -21.98
CA ALA A 85 32.17 17.85 -21.63
C ALA A 85 32.25 17.68 -20.10
N ASP A 86 32.71 18.71 -19.39
CA ASP A 86 32.81 18.73 -17.93
C ASP A 86 31.48 18.96 -17.20
N ALA A 87 30.40 19.33 -17.92
CA ALA A 87 29.05 19.45 -17.38
C ALA A 87 28.57 18.14 -16.71
N GLY A 88 29.07 17.00 -17.18
CA GLY A 88 28.96 15.70 -16.51
C GLY A 88 27.55 15.11 -16.53
N GLY A 89 27.01 14.85 -15.34
CA GLY A 89 25.71 14.21 -15.13
C GLY A 89 25.84 12.85 -14.44
N GLN A 90 24.91 12.56 -13.54
CA GLN A 90 24.90 11.36 -12.71
C GLN A 90 23.53 10.67 -12.77
N ILE A 91 23.51 9.35 -12.83
CA ILE A 91 22.31 8.56 -12.56
C ILE A 91 22.40 8.04 -11.14
N LEU A 92 21.36 8.33 -10.35
CA LEU A 92 21.10 7.74 -9.04
C LEU A 92 20.05 6.65 -9.19
N VAL A 93 20.12 5.63 -8.33
CA VAL A 93 19.17 4.52 -8.32
C VAL A 93 18.57 4.41 -6.93
N SER A 94 17.25 4.21 -6.86
CA SER A 94 16.44 4.33 -5.65
C SER A 94 15.68 3.02 -5.37
N GLY A 95 14.86 3.04 -4.31
CA GLY A 95 13.76 2.10 -4.13
C GLY A 95 14.18 0.63 -4.03
N SER A 96 13.35 -0.27 -4.57
CA SER A 96 13.42 -1.69 -4.21
C SER A 96 14.64 -2.42 -4.77
N TYR A 97 15.12 -2.02 -5.95
CA TYR A 97 16.34 -2.55 -6.56
C TYR A 97 17.61 -2.03 -5.86
N ARG A 98 17.68 -0.73 -5.50
CA ARG A 98 18.83 -0.20 -4.74
C ARG A 98 18.92 -0.81 -3.34
N LEU A 99 17.77 -1.04 -2.70
CA LEU A 99 17.65 -1.81 -1.44
C LEU A 99 17.80 -3.32 -1.62
N GLY A 100 18.11 -3.83 -2.82
CA GLY A 100 18.36 -5.25 -3.11
C GLY A 100 17.26 -6.20 -2.63
N VAL A 101 16.02 -5.74 -2.71
CA VAL A 101 14.79 -6.49 -2.37
C VAL A 101 13.80 -6.44 -3.53
N ASN A 102 14.25 -6.16 -4.76
CA ASN A 102 13.38 -6.21 -5.93
C ASN A 102 12.85 -7.63 -6.15
N GLU A 103 11.58 -7.71 -6.54
CA GLU A 103 10.94 -8.96 -6.95
C GLU A 103 11.19 -9.16 -8.46
N PRO A 104 11.15 -10.40 -8.99
CA PRO A 104 11.19 -10.62 -10.43
C PRO A 104 10.13 -9.77 -11.16
N GLY A 105 10.54 -9.08 -12.23
CA GLY A 105 9.65 -8.16 -12.98
C GLY A 105 9.38 -6.81 -12.29
N ALA A 106 10.09 -6.46 -11.21
CA ALA A 106 10.01 -5.12 -10.62
C ALA A 106 10.71 -4.06 -11.48
N ASP A 107 10.32 -2.82 -11.23
CA ASP A 107 10.82 -1.54 -11.76
C ASP A 107 12.27 -1.22 -11.33
N ILE A 108 12.91 -0.26 -12.01
CA ILE A 108 14.10 0.45 -11.52
C ILE A 108 13.79 1.94 -11.34
N ASP A 109 13.58 2.37 -10.10
CA ASP A 109 13.51 3.79 -9.71
C ASP A 109 14.84 4.50 -10.08
N THR A 110 14.84 5.35 -11.11
CA THR A 110 16.06 5.93 -11.71
C THR A 110 15.98 7.46 -11.75
N ILE A 111 16.92 8.15 -11.13
CA ILE A 111 16.91 9.63 -11.01
C ILE A 111 18.13 10.21 -11.73
N CYS A 112 17.87 10.93 -12.81
CA CYS A 112 18.85 11.70 -13.57
C CYS A 112 19.17 13.03 -12.88
N VAL A 113 20.41 13.23 -12.45
CA VAL A 113 20.90 14.49 -11.88
C VAL A 113 21.62 15.30 -12.95
N ALA A 114 21.06 16.46 -13.29
CA ALA A 114 21.50 17.32 -14.39
C ALA A 114 21.98 18.70 -13.90
N PRO A 115 22.91 19.35 -14.62
CA PRO A 115 23.35 20.72 -14.33
C PRO A 115 22.32 21.76 -14.77
N ARG A 116 22.47 23.00 -14.29
CA ARG A 116 21.54 24.13 -14.48
C ARG A 116 21.20 24.52 -15.92
N HIS A 117 21.97 24.03 -16.89
CA HIS A 117 21.78 24.29 -18.32
C HIS A 117 20.65 23.41 -18.91
N VAL A 118 20.39 22.26 -18.27
CA VAL A 118 19.29 21.36 -18.61
C VAL A 118 18.00 21.82 -17.93
N SER A 119 16.89 21.72 -18.65
CA SER A 119 15.53 21.97 -18.17
C SER A 119 14.68 20.70 -18.24
N ARG A 120 13.47 20.76 -17.69
CA ARG A 120 12.48 19.68 -17.83
C ARG A 120 11.92 19.59 -19.25
N GLU A 121 11.89 20.69 -20.00
CA GLU A 121 11.45 20.70 -21.39
C GLU A 121 12.41 19.88 -22.27
N ASP A 122 13.73 20.03 -22.10
CA ASP A 122 14.72 19.19 -22.80
C ASP A 122 14.53 17.71 -22.46
N PHE A 123 14.27 17.39 -21.18
CA PHE A 123 14.07 16.02 -20.71
C PHE A 123 12.84 15.36 -21.35
N PHE A 124 11.72 16.09 -21.43
CA PHE A 124 10.48 15.61 -22.04
C PHE A 124 10.40 15.78 -23.56
N SER A 125 11.38 16.43 -24.19
CA SER A 125 11.53 16.55 -25.65
C SER A 125 12.71 15.73 -26.18
N SER A 126 13.94 16.27 -26.12
CA SER A 126 15.11 15.69 -26.79
C SER A 126 15.62 14.40 -26.15
N LEU A 127 15.56 14.22 -24.82
CA LEU A 127 15.91 12.93 -24.21
C LEU A 127 14.85 11.86 -24.49
N LYS A 128 13.57 12.25 -24.39
CA LYS A 128 12.42 11.40 -24.78
C LYS A 128 12.54 10.94 -26.24
N GLU A 129 12.92 11.83 -27.15
CA GLU A 129 13.13 11.51 -28.57
C GLU A 129 14.30 10.52 -28.77
N ILE A 130 15.39 10.66 -28.03
CA ILE A 130 16.50 9.70 -28.05
C ILE A 130 16.01 8.31 -27.62
N PHE A 131 15.24 8.20 -26.54
CA PHE A 131 14.70 6.91 -26.10
C PHE A 131 13.64 6.35 -27.05
N LEU A 132 12.76 7.18 -27.64
CA LEU A 132 11.78 6.74 -28.65
C LEU A 132 12.43 6.19 -29.94
N LYS A 133 13.68 6.58 -30.24
CA LYS A 133 14.47 6.06 -31.38
C LYS A 133 15.42 4.92 -30.98
N HIS A 134 15.47 4.54 -29.70
CA HIS A 134 16.46 3.58 -29.21
C HIS A 134 15.95 2.13 -29.41
N PRO A 135 16.68 1.25 -30.11
CA PRO A 135 16.15 -0.07 -30.54
C PRO A 135 15.88 -1.05 -29.38
N LYS A 136 16.38 -0.76 -28.18
CA LYS A 136 16.13 -1.54 -26.96
C LYS A 136 14.90 -1.07 -26.16
N VAL A 137 14.28 0.05 -26.53
CA VAL A 137 13.20 0.71 -25.77
C VAL A 137 11.83 0.42 -26.38
N SER A 138 10.85 0.14 -25.52
CA SER A 138 9.43 0.03 -25.87
C SER A 138 8.54 0.63 -24.78
N GLN A 139 7.23 0.73 -25.06
CA GLN A 139 6.20 1.17 -24.10
C GLN A 139 6.47 2.52 -23.40
N LEU A 140 7.14 3.45 -24.08
CA LEU A 140 7.51 4.74 -23.49
C LEU A 140 6.30 5.65 -23.26
N VAL A 141 6.10 6.08 -22.02
CA VAL A 141 5.06 7.04 -21.61
C VAL A 141 5.67 8.16 -20.76
N ALA A 142 5.42 9.41 -21.15
CA ALA A 142 5.81 10.60 -20.39
C ALA A 142 4.68 11.10 -19.49
N ILE A 143 4.97 11.33 -18.21
CA ILE A 143 4.01 11.73 -17.17
C ILE A 143 4.42 13.09 -16.59
N GLU A 144 4.33 14.12 -17.43
CA GLU A 144 4.75 15.50 -17.12
C GLU A 144 3.93 16.17 -16.01
N GLY A 145 2.62 15.90 -15.96
CA GLY A 145 1.68 16.52 -15.02
C GLY A 145 1.62 15.91 -13.62
N ALA A 146 2.65 15.18 -13.20
CA ALA A 146 2.74 14.56 -11.87
C ALA A 146 3.45 15.47 -10.85
N ILE A 147 3.27 15.19 -9.55
CA ILE A 147 3.97 15.90 -8.46
C ILE A 147 5.50 15.70 -8.56
N VAL A 148 5.91 14.55 -9.09
CA VAL A 148 7.27 14.27 -9.55
C VAL A 148 7.15 13.81 -11.00
N PRO A 149 7.50 14.66 -11.99
CA PRO A 149 7.43 14.30 -13.40
C PRO A 149 8.41 13.17 -13.76
N LEU A 150 7.96 12.19 -14.54
CA LEU A 150 8.77 11.04 -14.95
C LEU A 150 8.49 10.57 -16.39
N ILE A 151 9.42 9.81 -16.96
CA ILE A 151 9.22 9.00 -18.17
C ILE A 151 9.38 7.53 -17.77
N THR A 152 8.34 6.71 -17.99
CA THR A 152 8.42 5.25 -17.85
C THR A 152 8.64 4.63 -19.22
N PHE A 153 9.43 3.56 -19.30
CA PHE A 153 9.60 2.74 -20.50
C PHE A 153 10.15 1.36 -20.15
N ASP A 154 9.96 0.39 -21.04
CA ASP A 154 10.59 -0.91 -20.93
C ASP A 154 11.90 -0.90 -21.75
N TYR A 155 13.02 -1.21 -21.12
CA TYR A 155 14.32 -1.32 -21.75
C TYR A 155 14.76 -2.78 -21.70
N GLU A 156 14.78 -3.46 -22.85
CA GLU A 156 14.93 -4.92 -22.92
C GLU A 156 14.03 -5.67 -21.91
N GLU A 157 12.71 -5.44 -21.95
CA GLU A 157 11.72 -6.07 -21.05
C GLU A 157 11.83 -5.67 -19.56
N ILE A 158 12.82 -4.86 -19.18
CA ILE A 158 12.97 -4.33 -17.82
C ILE A 158 12.39 -2.92 -17.75
N ASN A 159 11.35 -2.74 -16.94
CA ASN A 159 10.70 -1.44 -16.75
C ASN A 159 11.60 -0.46 -15.96
N ILE A 160 11.77 0.74 -16.51
CA ILE A 160 12.60 1.83 -15.99
C ILE A 160 11.71 3.05 -15.72
N ASP A 161 11.74 3.56 -14.49
CA ASP A 161 10.99 4.75 -14.08
C ASP A 161 11.97 5.93 -13.94
N LEU A 162 12.05 6.77 -14.96
CA LEU A 162 13.09 7.81 -15.11
C LEU A 162 12.58 9.19 -14.68
N GLN A 163 13.16 9.73 -13.60
CA GLN A 163 12.88 11.07 -13.05
C GLN A 163 14.07 12.01 -13.29
N ILE A 164 13.85 13.34 -13.25
CA ILE A 164 14.93 14.34 -13.34
C ILE A 164 15.01 15.24 -12.09
N ALA A 165 16.24 15.53 -11.69
CA ALA A 165 16.65 16.47 -10.66
C ALA A 165 17.65 17.48 -11.27
N ILE A 166 17.35 18.77 -11.24
CA ILE A 166 18.19 19.81 -11.85
C ILE A 166 18.82 20.65 -10.74
N LEU A 167 20.14 20.54 -10.57
CA LEU A 167 20.86 21.31 -9.55
C LEU A 167 21.28 22.69 -10.09
N PRO A 168 21.30 23.75 -9.27
CA PRO A 168 21.80 25.08 -9.64
C PRO A 168 23.35 25.12 -9.70
N ARG A 169 23.95 24.18 -10.44
CA ARG A 169 25.40 24.00 -10.63
C ARG A 169 25.71 23.91 -12.12
N ASN A 170 26.86 24.44 -12.56
CA ASN A 170 27.27 24.38 -13.97
C ASN A 170 27.67 22.96 -14.39
N SER A 171 28.19 22.16 -13.46
CA SER A 171 28.56 20.75 -13.66
C SER A 171 28.09 19.87 -12.50
N ILE A 172 27.92 18.57 -12.79
CA ILE A 172 27.55 17.53 -11.83
C ILE A 172 28.73 16.58 -11.63
N PRO A 173 29.45 16.65 -10.49
CA PRO A 173 30.65 15.86 -10.26
C PRO A 173 30.34 14.38 -9.94
N GLU A 174 31.22 13.47 -10.34
CA GLU A 174 31.10 12.01 -10.15
C GLU A 174 30.86 11.62 -8.67
N ASN A 175 31.50 12.35 -7.76
CA ASN A 175 31.48 12.14 -6.31
C ASN A 175 30.45 13.03 -5.58
N LEU A 176 29.42 13.53 -6.28
CA LEU A 176 28.33 14.32 -5.69
C LEU A 176 27.74 13.59 -4.46
N ASN A 177 27.94 14.14 -3.27
CA ASN A 177 27.33 13.59 -2.07
C ASN A 177 25.86 14.01 -1.99
N ILE A 178 24.95 13.07 -2.27
CA ILE A 178 23.51 13.33 -2.18
C ILE A 178 23.00 13.40 -0.73
N LEU A 179 23.75 12.85 0.24
CA LEU A 179 23.41 12.86 1.66
C LEU A 179 23.82 14.15 2.39
N ASP A 180 24.52 15.04 1.70
CA ASP A 180 24.67 16.43 2.15
C ASP A 180 23.37 17.19 1.81
N ASP A 181 22.72 17.76 2.83
CA ASP A 181 21.50 18.56 2.68
C ASP A 181 21.71 19.80 1.80
N HIS A 182 22.95 20.31 1.68
CA HIS A 182 23.27 21.42 0.79
C HIS A 182 23.11 21.08 -0.71
N VAL A 183 22.84 19.82 -1.06
CA VAL A 183 22.37 19.45 -2.40
C VAL A 183 20.98 20.04 -2.73
N LEU A 184 20.21 20.42 -1.71
CA LEU A 184 18.87 21.03 -1.84
C LEU A 184 18.89 22.57 -1.86
N VAL A 185 20.06 23.21 -1.78
CA VAL A 185 20.15 24.69 -1.85
C VAL A 185 19.73 25.18 -3.23
N GLY A 186 18.67 25.99 -3.29
CA GLY A 186 18.20 26.62 -4.52
C GLY A 186 17.58 25.67 -5.54
N VAL A 187 17.19 24.46 -5.15
CA VAL A 187 16.46 23.53 -6.04
C VAL A 187 14.96 23.82 -6.07
N ASP A 188 14.29 23.45 -7.17
CA ASP A 188 12.83 23.57 -7.26
C ASP A 188 12.08 22.43 -6.52
N PRO A 189 10.80 22.61 -6.16
CA PRO A 189 10.03 21.61 -5.39
C PRO A 189 9.73 20.27 -6.09
N ALA A 190 10.05 20.11 -7.38
CA ALA A 190 10.03 18.81 -8.05
C ALA A 190 11.43 18.16 -8.02
N THR A 191 12.51 18.94 -8.16
CA THR A 191 13.89 18.46 -7.97
C THR A 191 14.11 17.95 -6.55
N GLU A 192 13.64 18.69 -5.54
CA GLU A 192 13.65 18.28 -4.13
C GLU A 192 13.06 16.87 -3.94
N LYS A 193 11.90 16.63 -4.55
CA LYS A 193 11.15 15.37 -4.43
C LYS A 193 11.77 14.23 -5.23
N SER A 194 12.31 14.49 -6.42
CA SER A 194 13.14 13.53 -7.16
C SER A 194 14.34 13.07 -6.34
N LEU A 195 15.05 14.00 -5.69
CA LEU A 195 16.25 13.69 -4.87
C LEU A 195 15.91 12.95 -3.57
N ASN A 196 14.72 13.14 -3.02
CA ASN A 196 14.30 12.52 -1.76
C ASN A 196 14.30 10.96 -1.84
N GLY A 197 13.93 10.38 -2.98
CA GLY A 197 13.94 8.92 -3.18
C GLY A 197 15.32 8.29 -2.94
N PRO A 198 16.36 8.67 -3.71
CA PRO A 198 17.75 8.28 -3.46
C PRO A 198 18.26 8.63 -2.06
N ARG A 199 17.96 9.83 -1.55
CA ARG A 199 18.40 10.28 -0.21
C ARG A 199 17.86 9.40 0.92
N VAL A 200 16.56 9.11 0.91
CA VAL A 200 15.95 8.15 1.84
C VAL A 200 16.57 6.78 1.67
N THR A 201 16.72 6.30 0.43
CA THR A 201 17.23 4.96 0.14
C THR A 201 18.65 4.74 0.67
N GLU A 202 19.54 5.73 0.54
CA GLU A 202 20.91 5.66 1.05
C GLU A 202 20.98 5.78 2.58
N LEU A 203 20.16 6.64 3.20
CA LEU A 203 20.06 6.69 4.67
C LEU A 203 19.50 5.39 5.23
N MET A 204 18.50 4.77 4.60
CA MET A 204 17.97 3.46 4.97
C MET A 204 19.07 2.39 4.99
N ILE A 205 20.00 2.40 4.03
CA ILE A 205 21.14 1.47 4.00
C ILE A 205 22.10 1.72 5.18
N LYS A 206 22.33 2.98 5.57
CA LYS A 206 23.21 3.33 6.71
C LYS A 206 22.57 3.14 8.09
N LEU A 207 21.25 3.31 8.19
CA LEU A 207 20.49 3.24 9.44
C LEU A 207 20.09 1.81 9.85
N THR A 208 20.34 0.81 9.00
CA THR A 208 19.97 -0.61 9.20
C THR A 208 21.15 -1.41 9.78
N PRO A 209 21.15 -1.76 11.10
CA PRO A 209 22.29 -2.43 11.73
C PRO A 209 22.51 -3.88 11.28
N ASN A 210 21.47 -4.68 11.06
CA ASN A 210 21.57 -6.06 10.57
C ASN A 210 20.83 -6.18 9.24
N ARG A 211 21.60 -5.94 8.19
CA ARG A 211 21.16 -5.87 6.79
C ARG A 211 20.59 -7.19 6.27
N GLU A 212 21.19 -8.33 6.61
CA GLU A 212 20.74 -9.65 6.17
C GLU A 212 19.34 -9.96 6.69
N SER A 213 19.13 -9.77 7.99
CA SER A 213 17.82 -10.02 8.63
C SER A 213 16.77 -9.00 8.17
N PHE A 214 17.18 -7.75 7.91
CA PHE A 214 16.33 -6.74 7.27
C PHE A 214 15.87 -7.17 5.87
N ILE A 215 16.76 -7.68 4.99
CA ILE A 215 16.41 -8.14 3.63
C ILE A 215 15.38 -9.28 3.71
N CYS A 216 15.64 -10.30 4.53
CA CYS A 216 14.75 -11.45 4.69
C CYS A 216 13.36 -11.02 5.18
N VAL A 217 13.29 -10.27 6.28
CA VAL A 217 12.02 -9.81 6.84
C VAL A 217 11.30 -8.82 5.91
N LEU A 218 12.01 -8.00 5.14
CA LEU A 218 11.39 -7.10 4.18
C LEU A 218 10.81 -7.84 2.96
N ARG A 219 11.46 -8.90 2.45
CA ARG A 219 10.85 -9.82 1.45
C ARG A 219 9.54 -10.40 2.00
N ILE A 220 9.57 -10.95 3.21
CA ILE A 220 8.42 -11.55 3.90
C ILE A 220 7.28 -10.53 4.07
N VAL A 221 7.58 -9.36 4.64
CA VAL A 221 6.58 -8.32 4.95
C VAL A 221 5.95 -7.75 3.67
N ARG A 222 6.71 -7.54 2.59
CA ARG A 222 6.15 -7.07 1.32
C ARG A 222 5.26 -8.14 0.67
N ARG A 223 5.65 -9.41 0.70
CA ARG A 223 4.84 -10.54 0.18
C ARG A 223 3.56 -10.72 0.99
N TRP A 224 3.64 -10.67 2.32
CA TRP A 224 2.50 -10.67 3.24
C TRP A 224 1.56 -9.49 2.96
N ALA A 225 2.07 -8.25 2.96
CA ALA A 225 1.25 -7.06 2.75
C ALA A 225 0.52 -7.08 1.39
N LYS A 226 1.17 -7.56 0.32
CA LYS A 226 0.53 -7.81 -0.98
C LYS A 226 -0.61 -8.83 -0.86
N ARG A 227 -0.35 -10.02 -0.29
CA ARG A 227 -1.35 -11.11 -0.16
C ARG A 227 -2.53 -10.74 0.75
N ARG A 228 -2.33 -9.91 1.77
CA ARG A 228 -3.41 -9.43 2.66
C ARG A 228 -4.16 -8.20 2.11
N GLY A 229 -3.74 -7.60 1.00
CA GLY A 229 -4.38 -6.43 0.39
C GLY A 229 -4.09 -5.12 1.14
N LEU A 230 -2.83 -4.94 1.58
CA LEU A 230 -2.32 -3.81 2.37
C LEU A 230 -1.22 -3.01 1.63
N TYR A 231 -0.88 -3.38 0.40
CA TYR A 231 0.22 -2.80 -0.37
C TYR A 231 -0.30 -1.79 -1.41
N SER A 232 -0.69 -0.59 -0.98
CA SER A 232 -0.98 0.54 -1.89
C SER A 232 -1.13 1.88 -1.13
N ASN A 233 -0.13 2.76 -1.23
CA ASN A 233 -0.23 4.15 -0.71
C ASN A 233 -1.31 4.96 -1.45
N LYS A 234 -1.45 4.75 -2.77
CA LYS A 234 -2.48 5.42 -3.62
C LYS A 234 -3.91 5.17 -3.10
N MET A 235 -4.16 4.00 -2.52
CA MET A 235 -5.45 3.58 -1.98
C MET A 235 -5.54 3.66 -0.44
N GLY A 236 -4.61 4.35 0.21
CA GLY A 236 -4.64 4.65 1.65
C GLY A 236 -4.13 3.54 2.57
N TYR A 237 -3.38 2.56 2.06
CA TYR A 237 -2.56 1.66 2.87
C TYR A 237 -1.08 2.08 2.75
N LEU A 238 -0.13 1.13 2.85
CA LEU A 238 1.30 1.40 2.83
C LEU A 238 1.93 0.95 1.51
N GLY A 239 2.83 1.77 0.96
CA GLY A 239 3.69 1.45 -0.18
C GLY A 239 5.06 0.92 0.25
N GLY A 240 5.93 0.66 -0.74
CA GLY A 240 7.25 0.04 -0.52
C GLY A 240 8.09 0.75 0.55
N VAL A 241 8.32 2.05 0.40
CA VAL A 241 9.14 2.85 1.34
C VAL A 241 8.62 2.79 2.78
N ASN A 242 7.31 2.76 2.99
CA ASN A 242 6.73 2.68 4.32
C ASN A 242 7.07 1.32 4.97
N TRP A 243 6.92 0.22 4.23
CA TRP A 243 7.30 -1.12 4.71
C TRP A 243 8.81 -1.23 4.97
N CYS A 244 9.65 -0.61 4.13
CA CYS A 244 11.09 -0.51 4.37
C CYS A 244 11.37 0.18 5.71
N ILE A 245 10.81 1.37 5.95
CA ILE A 245 10.99 2.14 7.19
C ILE A 245 10.52 1.32 8.40
N LEU A 246 9.35 0.67 8.33
CA LEU A 246 8.84 -0.15 9.42
C LEU A 246 9.74 -1.36 9.74
N VAL A 247 10.32 -2.05 8.75
CA VAL A 247 11.24 -3.17 9.01
C VAL A 247 12.60 -2.66 9.52
N CYS A 248 13.10 -1.52 9.02
CA CYS A 248 14.33 -0.90 9.54
C CYS A 248 14.19 -0.44 10.99
N PHE A 249 13.07 0.19 11.35
CA PHE A 249 12.76 0.58 12.73
C PHE A 249 12.82 -0.62 13.70
N ILE A 250 12.24 -1.75 13.32
CA ILE A 250 12.29 -2.98 14.11
C ILE A 250 13.71 -3.56 14.15
N ASN A 251 14.49 -3.43 13.07
CA ASN A 251 15.90 -3.81 13.03
C ASN A 251 16.77 -2.93 13.95
N GLN A 252 16.48 -1.63 14.07
CA GLN A 252 17.13 -0.73 15.05
C GLN A 252 16.78 -1.09 16.51
N LEU A 253 15.53 -1.47 16.78
CA LEU A 253 15.12 -1.92 18.12
C LEU A 253 15.70 -3.31 18.49
N TYR A 254 16.05 -4.14 17.51
CA TYR A 254 16.55 -5.51 17.69
C TYR A 254 17.76 -5.79 16.77
N PRO A 255 18.88 -5.06 16.94
CA PRO A 255 19.99 -5.02 15.96
C PRO A 255 20.71 -6.34 15.74
N THR A 256 20.58 -7.29 16.66
CA THR A 256 21.21 -8.62 16.60
C THR A 256 20.23 -9.75 16.27
N ALA A 257 18.93 -9.46 16.09
CA ALA A 257 17.93 -10.50 15.90
C ALA A 257 18.03 -11.17 14.52
N ALA A 258 18.04 -12.50 14.51
CA ALA A 258 17.89 -13.32 13.31
C ALA A 258 16.46 -13.17 12.69
N PRO A 259 16.27 -13.50 11.40
CA PRO A 259 15.01 -13.25 10.68
C PRO A 259 13.73 -13.72 11.37
N SER A 260 13.73 -14.91 11.98
CA SER A 260 12.57 -15.50 12.66
C SER A 260 12.07 -14.63 13.83
N THR A 261 12.96 -14.28 14.74
CA THR A 261 12.67 -13.39 15.87
C THR A 261 12.44 -11.96 15.41
N LEU A 262 13.15 -11.45 14.40
CA LEU A 262 12.91 -10.10 13.87
C LEU A 262 11.50 -9.95 13.27
N LEU A 263 11.00 -10.97 12.57
CA LEU A 263 9.62 -11.05 12.07
C LEU A 263 8.58 -11.10 13.20
N LEU A 264 8.84 -11.88 14.27
CA LEU A 264 7.98 -11.90 15.45
C LEU A 264 7.91 -10.52 16.11
N ARG A 265 9.05 -9.84 16.28
CA ARG A 265 9.11 -8.49 16.86
C ARG A 265 8.42 -7.44 15.98
N PHE A 266 8.48 -7.57 14.65
CA PHE A 266 7.76 -6.70 13.72
C PHE A 266 6.25 -6.71 14.00
N PHE A 267 5.63 -7.89 14.04
CA PHE A 267 4.19 -7.98 14.36
C PHE A 267 3.89 -7.59 15.81
N MET A 268 4.75 -7.99 16.76
CA MET A 268 4.55 -7.69 18.19
C MET A 268 4.55 -6.18 18.49
N VAL A 269 5.51 -5.43 17.93
CA VAL A 269 5.62 -3.98 18.16
C VAL A 269 4.50 -3.24 17.43
N LEU A 270 4.27 -3.51 16.14
CA LEU A 270 3.29 -2.75 15.34
C LEU A 270 1.83 -3.01 15.76
N ASN A 271 1.52 -4.19 16.29
CA ASN A 271 0.23 -4.48 16.93
C ASN A 271 -0.01 -3.61 18.19
N ASN A 272 1.05 -3.32 18.96
CA ASN A 272 0.96 -2.62 20.24
C ASN A 272 1.27 -1.11 20.17
N TRP A 273 1.77 -0.64 19.02
CA TRP A 273 2.23 0.75 18.83
C TRP A 273 1.11 1.78 19.04
N LYS A 274 1.47 2.87 19.74
CA LYS A 274 0.53 3.89 20.22
C LYS A 274 0.27 4.98 19.17
N TRP A 275 -0.21 4.55 18.00
CA TRP A 275 -0.71 5.43 16.94
C TRP A 275 -1.68 6.49 17.52
N PRO A 276 -1.51 7.80 17.24
CA PRO A 276 -0.74 8.38 16.12
C PRO A 276 0.72 8.75 16.44
N LEU A 277 1.36 8.21 17.49
CA LEU A 277 2.81 8.42 17.72
C LEU A 277 3.61 8.05 16.45
N ALA A 278 4.49 8.96 16.02
CA ALA A 278 5.24 8.83 14.78
C ALA A 278 6.38 7.80 14.89
N ILE A 279 6.58 7.01 13.83
CA ILE A 279 7.78 6.18 13.67
C ILE A 279 8.85 6.98 12.91
N GLN A 280 10.04 7.02 13.50
CA GLN A 280 11.24 7.71 13.03
C GLN A 280 12.44 6.76 13.16
N LEU A 281 13.42 6.87 12.26
CA LEU A 281 14.65 6.06 12.26
C LEU A 281 15.87 6.80 12.82
N CYS A 282 15.87 8.12 12.68
CA CYS A 282 16.85 9.05 13.21
C CYS A 282 16.12 10.28 13.77
N LYS A 283 16.79 11.07 14.62
CA LYS A 283 16.25 12.37 15.04
C LYS A 283 16.04 13.27 13.81
N SER A 284 14.89 13.91 13.71
CA SER A 284 14.67 14.94 12.70
C SER A 284 15.46 16.21 13.06
N HIS A 285 16.31 16.67 12.15
CA HIS A 285 17.07 17.91 12.27
C HIS A 285 16.58 18.98 11.28
N ASP A 286 17.01 20.22 11.47
CA ASP A 286 16.66 21.36 10.62
C ASP A 286 17.91 22.10 10.14
N THR A 287 18.25 21.92 8.86
CA THR A 287 19.41 22.51 8.18
C THR A 287 19.14 23.95 7.71
N LYS A 288 18.03 24.57 8.13
CA LYS A 288 17.69 25.99 7.92
C LYS A 288 17.59 26.43 6.46
N LEU A 289 17.35 25.49 5.54
CA LEU A 289 17.13 25.80 4.11
C LEU A 289 15.69 26.24 3.79
N GLY A 290 14.84 26.42 4.80
CA GLY A 290 13.46 26.92 4.64
C GLY A 290 12.45 25.89 4.11
N LEU A 291 12.80 24.59 4.07
CA LEU A 291 11.90 23.53 3.61
C LEU A 291 10.97 23.05 4.74
N GLU A 292 9.74 22.63 4.40
CA GLU A 292 8.77 22.18 5.41
C GLU A 292 9.13 20.81 6.00
N ILE A 293 9.61 20.80 7.25
CA ILE A 293 9.76 19.59 8.05
C ILE A 293 8.40 19.24 8.68
N TRP A 294 8.02 17.97 8.62
CA TRP A 294 6.78 17.48 9.21
C TRP A 294 6.74 17.73 10.73
N ASN A 295 5.67 18.36 11.18
CA ASN A 295 5.37 18.58 12.59
C ASN A 295 3.93 18.13 12.86
N ALA A 296 3.74 17.28 13.88
CA ALA A 296 2.45 16.69 14.24
C ALA A 296 1.36 17.74 14.53
N ASN A 297 1.72 18.89 15.09
CA ASN A 297 0.79 19.94 15.50
C ASN A 297 0.47 20.94 14.36
N ALA A 298 1.26 20.94 13.28
CA ALA A 298 1.12 21.89 12.18
C ALA A 298 -0.09 21.56 11.27
N GLY A 299 -0.87 22.59 10.91
CA GLY A 299 -1.89 22.53 9.86
C GLY A 299 -2.80 21.29 9.97
N HIS A 300 -2.81 20.48 8.91
CA HIS A 300 -3.60 19.24 8.81
C HIS A 300 -2.89 17.99 9.39
N ASN A 301 -1.61 18.08 9.78
CA ASN A 301 -0.86 16.92 10.29
C ASN A 301 -1.47 16.34 11.57
N ARG A 302 -2.15 17.18 12.37
CA ARG A 302 -2.88 16.80 13.60
C ARG A 302 -3.95 15.72 13.41
N TYR A 303 -4.39 15.49 12.17
CA TYR A 303 -5.40 14.49 11.82
C TYR A 303 -4.80 13.19 11.22
N GLN A 304 -3.48 13.11 11.05
CA GLN A 304 -2.82 11.95 10.45
C GLN A 304 -2.69 10.81 11.46
N VAL A 305 -3.35 9.68 11.19
CA VAL A 305 -3.52 8.60 12.17
C VAL A 305 -2.35 7.62 12.26
N MET A 306 -1.47 7.59 11.26
CA MET A 306 -0.34 6.66 11.18
C MET A 306 0.91 7.32 10.57
N PRO A 307 1.64 8.17 11.32
CA PRO A 307 2.82 8.87 10.77
C PRO A 307 4.06 7.96 10.71
N ILE A 308 4.65 7.83 9.52
CA ILE A 308 5.90 7.09 9.28
C ILE A 308 6.84 8.05 8.55
N LEU A 309 7.85 8.59 9.23
CA LEU A 309 8.63 9.71 8.69
C LEU A 309 9.81 9.24 7.82
N THR A 310 10.11 9.99 6.76
CA THR A 310 11.34 9.79 5.97
C THR A 310 12.58 10.23 6.75
N PRO A 311 13.68 9.45 6.74
CA PRO A 311 14.90 9.80 7.46
C PRO A 311 15.71 10.94 6.82
N ALA A 312 15.51 11.23 5.53
CA ALA A 312 16.13 12.37 4.87
C ALA A 312 15.45 13.69 5.27
N TYR A 313 16.25 14.76 5.39
CA TYR A 313 15.75 16.12 5.44
C TYR A 313 15.22 16.54 4.04
N PRO A 314 14.09 17.29 3.95
CA PRO A 314 13.14 17.55 5.03
C PRO A 314 12.34 16.28 5.38
N SER A 315 12.23 15.95 6.67
CA SER A 315 11.49 14.75 7.10
C SER A 315 9.99 14.92 6.82
N MET A 316 9.40 14.01 6.03
CA MET A 316 7.99 14.02 5.65
C MET A 316 7.27 12.76 6.13
N ASN A 317 5.99 12.86 6.49
CA ASN A 317 5.16 11.68 6.73
C ASN A 317 4.86 10.95 5.40
N SER A 318 5.52 9.82 5.19
CA SER A 318 5.41 8.99 3.99
C SER A 318 4.05 8.25 3.86
N SER A 319 3.23 8.21 4.91
CA SER A 319 1.96 7.47 5.00
C SER A 319 0.75 8.38 5.23
N PHE A 320 0.81 9.64 4.80
CA PHE A 320 -0.26 10.64 4.94
C PHE A 320 -1.63 10.25 4.35
N ASN A 321 -1.69 9.25 3.45
CA ASN A 321 -2.95 8.74 2.89
C ASN A 321 -3.67 7.71 3.78
N VAL A 322 -3.07 7.27 4.89
CA VAL A 322 -3.69 6.29 5.80
C VAL A 322 -4.84 6.94 6.57
N SER A 323 -6.02 6.32 6.50
CA SER A 323 -7.22 6.73 7.22
C SER A 323 -7.46 5.89 8.47
N THR A 324 -8.39 6.32 9.33
CA THR A 324 -8.87 5.54 10.48
C THR A 324 -9.30 4.12 10.08
N HIS A 325 -9.94 3.99 8.92
CA HIS A 325 -10.43 2.72 8.39
C HIS A 325 -9.31 1.79 7.92
N SER A 326 -8.34 2.27 7.14
CA SER A 326 -7.22 1.44 6.69
C SER A 326 -6.24 1.11 7.83
N LEU A 327 -6.04 2.02 8.79
CA LEU A 327 -5.30 1.72 10.03
C LEU A 327 -6.00 0.63 10.86
N ALA A 328 -7.33 0.63 10.95
CA ALA A 328 -8.06 -0.43 11.65
C ALA A 328 -7.87 -1.80 10.98
N VAL A 329 -7.90 -1.86 9.64
CA VAL A 329 -7.60 -3.08 8.87
C VAL A 329 -6.16 -3.54 9.11
N MET A 330 -5.17 -2.63 9.06
CA MET A 330 -3.77 -2.97 9.31
C MET A 330 -3.54 -3.46 10.76
N LYS A 331 -4.20 -2.89 11.77
CA LYS A 331 -4.16 -3.39 13.16
C LYS A 331 -4.70 -4.81 13.29
N VAL A 332 -5.80 -5.15 12.60
CA VAL A 332 -6.33 -6.53 12.57
C VAL A 332 -5.33 -7.49 11.91
N GLU A 333 -4.70 -7.10 10.82
CA GLU A 333 -3.72 -7.92 10.11
C GLU A 333 -2.39 -8.05 10.85
N PHE A 334 -1.93 -7.01 11.57
CA PHE A 334 -0.77 -7.13 12.48
C PHE A 334 -1.06 -8.12 13.61
N LYS A 335 -2.27 -8.11 14.18
CA LYS A 335 -2.70 -9.09 15.18
C LYS A 335 -2.76 -10.51 14.60
N ARG A 336 -3.27 -10.68 13.37
CA ARG A 336 -3.27 -11.97 12.65
C ARG A 336 -1.85 -12.48 12.43
N GLY A 337 -0.95 -11.63 11.95
CA GLY A 337 0.46 -11.95 11.74
C GLY A 337 1.15 -12.37 13.05
N LEU A 338 0.94 -11.63 14.14
CA LEU A 338 1.50 -11.97 15.47
C LEU A 338 1.08 -13.37 15.94
N VAL A 339 -0.21 -13.70 15.84
CA VAL A 339 -0.73 -15.01 16.26
C VAL A 339 -0.15 -16.14 15.42
N ILE A 340 -0.08 -15.97 14.09
CA ILE A 340 0.46 -16.99 13.18
C ILE A 340 1.97 -17.19 13.43
N VAL A 341 2.76 -16.12 13.47
CA VAL A 341 4.21 -16.23 13.67
C VAL A 341 4.53 -16.82 15.04
N GLN A 342 3.78 -16.49 16.09
CA GLN A 342 3.96 -17.12 17.41
C GLN A 342 3.64 -18.63 17.38
N ASP A 343 2.55 -19.06 16.73
CA ASP A 343 2.21 -20.48 16.59
C ASP A 343 3.28 -21.26 15.81
N VAL A 344 3.73 -20.73 14.67
CA VAL A 344 4.77 -21.35 13.83
C VAL A 344 6.11 -21.48 14.58
N LEU A 345 6.53 -20.46 15.33
CA LEU A 345 7.77 -20.52 16.13
C LEU A 345 7.63 -21.41 17.37
N ASN A 346 6.44 -21.52 17.96
CA ASN A 346 6.16 -22.50 19.01
C ASN A 346 6.29 -23.94 18.47
N LYS A 347 5.80 -24.19 17.25
CA LYS A 347 5.85 -25.49 16.54
C LYS A 347 7.20 -25.82 15.87
N GLY A 348 8.27 -25.06 16.11
CA GLY A 348 9.59 -25.38 15.57
C GLY A 348 9.96 -24.71 14.23
N GLY A 349 9.12 -23.81 13.70
CA GLY A 349 9.50 -22.88 12.64
C GLY A 349 9.34 -23.38 11.19
N SER A 350 8.41 -24.30 10.92
CA SER A 350 8.23 -24.89 9.57
C SER A 350 6.96 -24.43 8.83
N GLU A 351 5.83 -24.23 9.52
CA GLU A 351 4.50 -24.04 8.91
C GLU A 351 4.22 -22.60 8.44
N TRP A 352 5.05 -22.01 7.58
CA TRP A 352 4.93 -20.58 7.22
C TRP A 352 3.77 -20.22 6.27
N GLY A 353 3.20 -21.19 5.56
CA GLY A 353 2.13 -21.02 4.57
C GLY A 353 0.95 -20.13 5.00
N PRO A 354 0.35 -20.32 6.20
CA PRO A 354 -0.79 -19.52 6.69
C PRO A 354 -0.51 -18.01 6.73
N LEU A 355 0.74 -17.57 6.91
CA LEU A 355 1.06 -16.13 6.91
C LEU A 355 0.69 -15.49 5.57
N PHE A 356 0.91 -16.21 4.45
CA PHE A 356 0.77 -15.74 3.07
C PHE A 356 -0.58 -16.09 2.42
N GLU A 357 -1.57 -16.52 3.21
CA GLU A 357 -2.95 -16.72 2.76
C GLU A 357 -3.54 -15.46 2.07
N PRO A 358 -4.39 -15.65 1.06
CA PRO A 358 -5.07 -14.57 0.36
C PRO A 358 -6.00 -13.80 1.30
N SER A 359 -6.19 -12.50 1.04
CA SER A 359 -7.08 -11.66 1.82
C SER A 359 -8.49 -12.22 1.91
N ASP A 360 -9.07 -12.17 3.11
CA ASP A 360 -10.45 -12.62 3.39
C ASP A 360 -11.52 -11.60 2.96
N PHE A 361 -11.13 -10.55 2.23
CA PHE A 361 -11.96 -9.40 1.86
C PHE A 361 -13.34 -9.81 1.33
N PHE A 362 -13.38 -10.65 0.29
CA PHE A 362 -14.63 -11.13 -0.31
C PHE A 362 -15.37 -12.17 0.53
N ALA A 363 -14.85 -12.59 1.69
CA ALA A 363 -15.54 -13.46 2.64
C ALA A 363 -16.11 -12.71 3.85
N VAL A 364 -15.54 -11.58 4.27
CA VAL A 364 -15.91 -10.90 5.53
C VAL A 364 -17.07 -9.90 5.40
N HIS A 365 -17.10 -9.03 4.38
CA HIS A 365 -18.09 -7.95 4.31
C HIS A 365 -19.50 -8.44 3.92
N LYS A 366 -20.55 -7.80 4.43
CA LYS A 366 -21.95 -8.11 4.05
C LYS A 366 -22.32 -7.55 2.68
N HIS A 367 -21.85 -6.34 2.36
CA HIS A 367 -22.13 -5.62 1.12
C HIS A 367 -20.83 -5.12 0.49
N TYR A 368 -20.89 -4.85 -0.80
CA TYR A 368 -19.77 -4.36 -1.62
C TYR A 368 -20.28 -3.28 -2.57
N LEU A 369 -19.44 -2.34 -2.94
CA LEU A 369 -19.61 -1.52 -4.14
C LEU A 369 -18.63 -2.05 -5.19
N ALA A 370 -19.12 -2.38 -6.38
CA ALA A 370 -18.28 -2.40 -7.57
C ALA A 370 -18.15 -0.96 -8.08
N VAL A 371 -16.93 -0.51 -8.32
CA VAL A 371 -16.60 0.81 -8.85
C VAL A 371 -15.91 0.59 -10.19
N GLU A 372 -16.70 0.63 -11.25
CA GLU A 372 -16.27 0.36 -12.63
C GLU A 372 -15.87 1.67 -13.28
N VAL A 373 -14.56 1.84 -13.50
CA VAL A 373 -13.94 3.00 -14.14
C VAL A 373 -13.68 2.64 -15.59
N TYR A 374 -14.23 3.40 -16.53
CA TYR A 374 -14.15 3.05 -17.96
C TYR A 374 -14.06 4.27 -18.88
N THR A 375 -13.63 4.02 -20.11
CA THR A 375 -13.70 4.92 -21.25
C THR A 375 -14.08 4.14 -22.52
N VAL A 376 -14.56 4.82 -23.55
CA VAL A 376 -14.82 4.24 -24.89
C VAL A 376 -13.62 4.38 -25.84
N LYS A 377 -12.46 4.84 -25.35
CA LYS A 377 -11.21 4.94 -26.11
C LYS A 377 -10.06 4.23 -25.40
N GLN A 378 -9.35 3.36 -26.09
CA GLN A 378 -8.30 2.54 -25.49
C GLN A 378 -7.08 3.37 -25.03
N GLU A 379 -6.71 4.41 -25.79
CA GLU A 379 -5.60 5.32 -25.47
C GLU A 379 -5.84 6.19 -24.23
N GLU A 380 -7.09 6.32 -23.78
CA GLU A 380 -7.47 7.04 -22.57
C GLU A 380 -7.46 6.15 -21.30
N GLU A 381 -7.54 4.82 -21.46
CA GLU A 381 -7.84 3.87 -20.39
C GLU A 381 -6.84 3.94 -19.24
N GLN A 382 -5.56 3.75 -19.54
CA GLN A 382 -4.49 3.64 -18.54
C GLN A 382 -4.41 4.89 -17.66
N ALA A 383 -4.55 6.07 -18.27
CA ALA A 383 -4.48 7.35 -17.59
C ALA A 383 -5.72 7.58 -16.68
N TRP A 384 -6.92 7.33 -17.20
CA TRP A 384 -8.17 7.48 -16.43
C TRP A 384 -8.24 6.49 -15.26
N CYS A 385 -7.95 5.21 -15.50
CA CYS A 385 -7.98 4.18 -14.47
C CYS A 385 -6.94 4.42 -13.37
N SER A 386 -5.72 4.87 -13.73
CA SER A 386 -4.68 5.21 -12.75
C SER A 386 -5.01 6.46 -11.94
N PHE A 387 -5.69 7.44 -12.55
CA PHE A 387 -6.18 8.61 -11.84
C PHE A 387 -7.27 8.22 -10.83
N CYS A 388 -8.31 7.47 -11.24
CA CYS A 388 -9.39 7.03 -10.35
C CYS A 388 -8.89 6.09 -9.22
N GLU A 389 -7.93 5.21 -9.50
CA GLU A 389 -7.24 4.40 -8.48
C GLU A 389 -6.65 5.29 -7.37
N SER A 390 -5.96 6.37 -7.74
CA SER A 390 -5.38 7.35 -6.80
C SER A 390 -6.42 8.16 -6.01
N ARG A 391 -7.71 8.03 -6.36
CA ARG A 391 -8.84 8.68 -5.68
C ARG A 391 -9.68 7.69 -4.88
N MET A 392 -9.54 6.38 -5.01
CA MET A 392 -10.46 5.39 -4.41
C MET A 392 -10.58 5.48 -2.86
N ARG A 393 -9.52 5.93 -2.16
CA ARG A 393 -9.61 6.24 -0.71
C ARG A 393 -10.62 7.35 -0.38
N LYS A 394 -10.82 8.32 -1.28
CA LYS A 394 -11.78 9.41 -1.10
C LYS A 394 -13.22 8.95 -1.19
N LEU A 395 -13.51 7.87 -1.93
CA LEU A 395 -14.82 7.23 -1.85
C LEU A 395 -15.06 6.62 -0.46
N VAL A 396 -14.03 6.01 0.15
CA VAL A 396 -14.11 5.53 1.55
C VAL A 396 -14.30 6.69 2.53
N GLU A 397 -13.60 7.82 2.35
CA GLU A 397 -13.78 9.03 3.14
C GLU A 397 -15.20 9.63 2.98
N ALA A 398 -15.71 9.72 1.74
CA ALA A 398 -17.04 10.22 1.43
C ALA A 398 -18.16 9.32 1.99
N LEU A 399 -17.94 8.01 2.03
CA LEU A 399 -18.85 7.04 2.66
C LEU A 399 -18.78 7.08 4.20
N ALA A 400 -17.63 7.42 4.78
CA ALA A 400 -17.45 7.47 6.24
C ALA A 400 -18.30 8.55 6.94
N TYR A 401 -18.76 9.57 6.20
CA TYR A 401 -19.74 10.54 6.71
C TYR A 401 -21.14 9.95 6.98
N ASN A 402 -21.46 8.76 6.46
CA ASN A 402 -22.72 8.08 6.75
C ASN A 402 -22.56 7.17 8.00
N PRO A 403 -23.12 7.53 9.17
CA PRO A 403 -22.91 6.79 10.42
C PRO A 403 -23.56 5.40 10.46
N ALA A 404 -24.38 5.04 9.47
CA ALA A 404 -24.89 3.67 9.32
C ALA A 404 -23.90 2.72 8.63
N LEU A 405 -22.84 3.23 8.00
CA LEU A 405 -21.80 2.42 7.35
C LEU A 405 -20.66 2.12 8.33
N CYS A 406 -20.22 0.86 8.36
CA CYS A 406 -19.12 0.44 9.22
C CYS A 406 -18.23 -0.60 8.52
N SER A 407 -17.02 -0.82 9.05
CA SER A 407 -16.02 -1.71 8.43
C SER A 407 -15.77 -1.40 6.94
N LEU A 408 -15.80 -0.13 6.55
CA LEU A 408 -15.43 0.35 5.22
C LEU A 408 -13.99 -0.08 4.88
N ARG A 409 -13.81 -0.78 3.77
CA ARG A 409 -12.50 -1.28 3.31
C ARG A 409 -12.44 -1.23 1.79
N VAL A 410 -11.47 -0.53 1.22
CA VAL A 410 -11.14 -0.65 -0.21
C VAL A 410 -10.21 -1.84 -0.44
N TYR A 411 -10.41 -2.60 -1.51
CA TYR A 411 -9.51 -3.67 -1.92
C TYR A 411 -8.49 -3.16 -2.95
N THR A 412 -7.24 -3.62 -2.83
CA THR A 412 -6.11 -3.09 -3.63
C THR A 412 -5.93 -3.76 -4.99
N LYS A 413 -6.77 -4.74 -5.36
CA LYS A 413 -6.70 -5.45 -6.65
C LYS A 413 -7.77 -4.95 -7.62
N LYS A 414 -7.35 -4.75 -8.87
CA LYS A 414 -8.21 -4.44 -10.03
C LYS A 414 -8.82 -5.72 -10.60
N TYR A 415 -10.03 -5.61 -11.15
CA TYR A 415 -10.73 -6.68 -11.86
C TYR A 415 -11.21 -6.17 -13.22
N PRO A 416 -11.58 -7.04 -14.17
CA PRO A 416 -12.30 -6.65 -15.38
C PRO A 416 -13.64 -5.95 -15.07
N LEU A 417 -14.18 -5.21 -16.04
CA LEU A 417 -15.56 -4.73 -16.02
C LEU A 417 -16.55 -5.93 -16.00
N GLY A 418 -17.75 -5.74 -15.44
CA GLY A 418 -18.69 -6.85 -15.20
C GLY A 418 -20.17 -6.51 -15.04
N HIS A 419 -20.53 -5.23 -14.88
CA HIS A 419 -21.90 -4.74 -14.94
C HIS A 419 -22.06 -3.59 -15.95
N VAL A 420 -20.99 -2.86 -16.26
CA VAL A 420 -20.93 -1.96 -17.43
C VAL A 420 -20.91 -2.81 -18.70
N THR A 421 -21.98 -2.72 -19.49
CA THR A 421 -22.10 -3.37 -20.81
C THR A 421 -22.20 -2.34 -21.94
N ASP A 422 -22.05 -2.80 -23.18
CA ASP A 422 -22.07 -1.97 -24.41
C ASP A 422 -23.43 -1.29 -24.71
N GLY A 423 -24.44 -1.47 -23.85
CA GLY A 423 -25.80 -0.94 -24.01
C GLY A 423 -26.19 0.20 -23.05
N ASP A 424 -25.45 0.42 -21.95
CA ASP A 424 -25.69 1.57 -21.08
C ASP A 424 -25.13 2.85 -21.75
N ALA A 425 -26.00 3.52 -22.52
CA ALA A 425 -25.89 4.93 -22.86
C ALA A 425 -26.63 5.76 -21.80
N GLY A 426 -26.10 6.93 -21.45
CA GLY A 426 -26.62 7.74 -20.34
C GLY A 426 -28.08 8.17 -20.51
N PHE A 427 -28.87 8.08 -19.44
CA PHE A 427 -30.27 8.49 -19.40
C PHE A 427 -30.43 10.03 -19.42
N SER A 428 -30.15 10.67 -20.55
CA SER A 428 -30.62 12.03 -20.85
C SER A 428 -32.02 11.94 -21.46
N GLY A 429 -33.05 12.17 -20.65
CA GLY A 429 -34.43 12.00 -21.11
C GLY A 429 -34.99 13.21 -21.83
N GLN A 430 -35.37 13.07 -23.11
CA GLN A 430 -36.68 13.54 -23.58
C GLN A 430 -37.12 12.98 -24.95
N SER A 431 -38.45 12.94 -25.10
CA SER A 431 -39.23 12.71 -26.33
C SER A 431 -39.24 11.32 -26.97
N LYS A 432 -40.38 11.03 -27.62
CA LYS A 432 -40.64 9.81 -28.39
C LYS A 432 -40.67 10.16 -29.89
N CYS A 433 -40.06 9.32 -30.72
CA CYS A 433 -40.63 8.99 -32.02
C CYS A 433 -40.14 7.60 -32.45
N GLN A 434 -40.91 6.90 -33.29
CA GLN A 434 -40.55 5.58 -33.81
C GLN A 434 -39.98 5.71 -35.23
N SER A 435 -38.84 5.08 -35.47
CA SER A 435 -38.39 4.73 -36.82
C SER A 435 -37.54 3.45 -36.76
N VAL A 436 -37.71 2.57 -37.74
CA VAL A 436 -36.92 1.33 -37.85
C VAL A 436 -35.58 1.66 -38.51
N THR A 437 -34.50 1.59 -37.73
CA THR A 437 -33.12 1.71 -38.23
C THR A 437 -32.19 0.72 -37.53
N GLN A 438 -31.04 0.48 -38.16
CA GLN A 438 -30.07 -0.56 -37.83
C GLN A 438 -29.65 -0.57 -36.35
N SER A 439 -29.40 -1.76 -35.81
CA SER A 439 -28.80 -1.93 -34.47
C SER A 439 -27.46 -1.19 -34.38
N PRO A 440 -27.28 -0.25 -33.42
CA PRO A 440 -26.07 0.54 -33.33
C PRO A 440 -24.85 -0.34 -33.08
N ALA A 441 -23.70 0.04 -33.65
CA ALA A 441 -22.44 -0.63 -33.37
C ALA A 441 -22.16 -0.61 -31.85
N LYS A 442 -21.81 -1.77 -31.29
CA LYS A 442 -21.50 -1.92 -29.87
C LYS A 442 -20.32 -1.01 -29.51
N VAL A 443 -20.54 -0.04 -28.64
CA VAL A 443 -19.48 0.86 -28.21
C VAL A 443 -18.68 0.16 -27.11
N GLN A 444 -17.59 -0.50 -27.52
CA GLN A 444 -16.68 -1.21 -26.62
C GLN A 444 -16.14 -0.27 -25.54
N LYS A 445 -16.17 -0.74 -24.29
CA LYS A 445 -15.69 0.00 -23.11
C LYS A 445 -14.43 -0.66 -22.56
N PHE A 446 -13.41 0.16 -22.36
CA PHE A 446 -12.09 -0.19 -21.84
C PHE A 446 -12.00 0.29 -20.38
N GLY A 447 -11.44 -0.49 -19.46
CA GLY A 447 -11.33 -0.10 -18.06
C GLY A 447 -11.34 -1.24 -17.05
N VAL A 448 -11.47 -0.87 -15.77
CA VAL A 448 -11.33 -1.79 -14.63
C VAL A 448 -12.37 -1.56 -13.54
N CYS A 449 -12.68 -2.63 -12.81
CA CYS A 449 -13.52 -2.65 -11.61
C CYS A 449 -12.67 -2.68 -10.33
N PHE A 450 -12.98 -1.82 -9.38
CA PHE A 450 -12.47 -1.84 -8.00
C PHE A 450 -13.60 -2.23 -7.03
N TYR A 451 -13.25 -2.73 -5.84
CA TYR A 451 -14.24 -3.09 -4.82
C TYR A 451 -14.05 -2.35 -3.49
N VAL A 452 -15.15 -1.83 -2.95
CA VAL A 452 -15.24 -1.30 -1.57
C VAL A 452 -16.20 -2.15 -0.76
N GLY A 453 -15.70 -2.88 0.23
CA GLY A 453 -16.48 -3.75 1.12
C GLY A 453 -16.93 -3.01 2.37
N PHE A 454 -18.14 -3.29 2.84
CA PHE A 454 -18.70 -2.67 4.04
C PHE A 454 -19.76 -3.53 4.76
N ASP A 455 -19.88 -3.29 6.06
CA ASP A 455 -21.02 -3.70 6.88
C ASP A 455 -21.95 -2.47 7.10
N VAL A 456 -23.17 -2.74 7.58
CA VAL A 456 -24.15 -1.71 7.94
C VAL A 456 -24.54 -1.92 9.39
N ASP A 457 -24.36 -0.89 10.23
CA ASP A 457 -24.84 -0.92 11.60
C ASP A 457 -26.34 -0.58 11.64
N ARG A 458 -27.11 -1.52 12.20
CA ARG A 458 -28.57 -1.41 12.33
C ARG A 458 -29.00 -0.53 13.50
N ARG A 459 -28.08 -0.15 14.39
CA ARG A 459 -28.35 0.77 15.52
C ARG A 459 -28.50 2.22 15.03
N HIS A 460 -27.74 2.59 14.01
CA HIS A 460 -27.70 3.94 13.43
C HIS A 460 -28.63 4.12 12.21
N LEU A 461 -29.36 3.08 11.83
CA LEU A 461 -30.17 3.05 10.60
C LEU A 461 -31.56 3.66 10.83
N ARG A 462 -31.80 4.87 10.32
CA ARG A 462 -33.06 5.62 10.49
C ARG A 462 -34.23 5.13 9.63
N SER A 463 -33.96 4.46 8.51
CA SER A 463 -34.97 3.91 7.59
C SER A 463 -34.67 2.43 7.27
N ARG A 464 -35.31 1.83 6.26
CA ARG A 464 -34.93 0.49 5.77
C ARG A 464 -33.87 0.52 4.66
N GLU A 465 -33.52 1.72 4.22
CA GLU A 465 -32.78 1.99 3.00
C GLU A 465 -31.47 2.72 3.32
N VAL A 466 -30.38 2.22 2.76
CA VAL A 466 -29.06 2.85 2.88
C VAL A 466 -28.87 3.72 1.65
N ASN A 467 -29.06 5.02 1.80
CA ASN A 467 -28.67 6.00 0.79
C ASN A 467 -27.14 6.22 0.86
N ILE A 468 -26.48 6.16 -0.30
CA ILE A 468 -25.06 6.51 -0.48
C ILE A 468 -24.85 7.46 -1.65
N ASP A 469 -25.95 7.94 -2.25
CA ASP A 469 -25.97 8.62 -3.54
C ASP A 469 -25.21 9.93 -3.40
N SER A 470 -25.51 10.72 -2.38
CA SER A 470 -24.76 11.94 -2.00
C SER A 470 -23.25 11.73 -1.82
N SER A 471 -22.80 10.59 -1.27
CA SER A 471 -21.38 10.25 -1.14
C SER A 471 -20.74 9.87 -2.48
N VAL A 472 -21.47 9.16 -3.35
CA VAL A 472 -21.02 8.77 -4.69
C VAL A 472 -20.98 9.98 -5.63
N ASP A 473 -22.01 10.84 -5.59
CA ASP A 473 -22.12 12.05 -6.40
C ASP A 473 -21.09 13.09 -6.01
N TYR A 474 -20.79 13.24 -4.71
CA TYR A 474 -19.69 14.05 -4.23
C TYR A 474 -18.35 13.52 -4.78
N PHE A 475 -18.08 12.22 -4.64
CA PHE A 475 -16.85 11.59 -5.13
C PHE A 475 -16.69 11.75 -6.64
N LYS A 476 -17.74 11.46 -7.41
CA LYS A 476 -17.81 11.70 -8.85
C LYS A 476 -17.52 13.16 -9.20
N SER A 477 -18.33 14.09 -8.69
CA SER A 477 -18.35 15.49 -9.13
C SER A 477 -17.18 16.34 -8.61
N ASN A 478 -16.58 15.96 -7.47
CA ASN A 478 -15.52 16.75 -6.84
C ASN A 478 -14.13 16.13 -6.94
N ASP A 479 -14.02 14.79 -6.86
CA ASP A 479 -12.72 14.12 -6.81
C ASP A 479 -12.31 13.45 -8.13
N LEU A 480 -13.28 13.10 -8.99
CA LEU A 480 -13.03 12.50 -10.30
C LEU A 480 -13.23 13.48 -11.46
N TYR A 481 -14.44 14.01 -11.65
CA TYR A 481 -14.82 14.74 -12.86
C TYR A 481 -14.20 16.14 -12.98
N ARG A 482 -13.54 16.67 -11.94
CA ARG A 482 -12.75 17.91 -11.99
C ARG A 482 -11.33 17.73 -12.58
N TRP A 483 -10.98 16.55 -13.06
CA TRP A 483 -9.69 16.31 -13.69
C TRP A 483 -9.59 17.03 -15.04
N ASN A 484 -8.57 17.88 -15.20
CA ASN A 484 -8.37 18.70 -16.41
C ASN A 484 -8.10 17.91 -17.70
N LYS A 485 -7.76 16.62 -17.61
CA LYS A 485 -7.63 15.71 -18.77
C LYS A 485 -8.88 14.84 -19.01
N ARG A 486 -9.98 15.05 -18.26
CA ARG A 486 -11.21 14.27 -18.47
C ARG A 486 -11.88 14.63 -19.79
N THR A 487 -12.18 13.60 -20.59
CA THR A 487 -12.98 13.69 -21.81
C THR A 487 -14.40 13.17 -21.59
N PRO A 488 -15.38 13.48 -22.48
CA PRO A 488 -16.74 12.94 -22.38
C PRO A 488 -16.82 11.41 -22.47
N SER A 489 -15.79 10.76 -23.01
CA SER A 489 -15.65 9.31 -23.08
C SER A 489 -15.34 8.66 -21.72
N MET A 490 -14.77 9.39 -20.77
CA MET A 490 -14.36 8.90 -19.44
C MET A 490 -15.48 8.99 -18.38
N ASP A 491 -15.84 7.86 -17.79
CA ASP A 491 -16.90 7.78 -16.75
C ASP A 491 -16.62 6.71 -15.67
N VAL A 492 -17.44 6.71 -14.61
CA VAL A 492 -17.45 5.72 -13.51
C VAL A 492 -18.87 5.31 -13.13
N ARG A 493 -19.13 3.99 -13.12
CA ARG A 493 -20.33 3.39 -12.51
C ARG A 493 -20.03 2.93 -11.08
N VAL A 494 -20.95 3.14 -10.15
CA VAL A 494 -20.90 2.57 -8.80
C VAL A 494 -22.13 1.69 -8.59
N THR A 495 -21.93 0.40 -8.38
CA THR A 495 -22.99 -0.62 -8.32
C THR A 495 -23.00 -1.30 -6.94
N PRO A 496 -24.09 -1.24 -6.16
CA PRO A 496 -24.18 -1.86 -4.83
C PRO A 496 -24.53 -3.34 -4.94
N ILE A 497 -23.67 -4.20 -4.39
CA ILE A 497 -23.68 -5.65 -4.59
C ILE A 497 -23.72 -6.39 -3.24
N VAL A 498 -24.62 -7.37 -3.14
CA VAL A 498 -24.62 -8.37 -2.06
C VAL A 498 -23.71 -9.54 -2.43
N TRP A 499 -23.05 -10.16 -1.45
CA TRP A 499 -22.09 -11.27 -1.65
C TRP A 499 -22.48 -12.35 -2.68
N LYS A 500 -23.77 -12.69 -2.78
CA LYS A 500 -24.29 -13.68 -3.74
C LYS A 500 -24.14 -13.27 -5.21
N LEU A 501 -24.06 -11.97 -5.50
CA LEU A 501 -24.05 -11.38 -6.84
C LEU A 501 -22.65 -10.86 -7.24
N LEU A 502 -21.63 -11.06 -6.42
CA LEU A 502 -20.23 -10.89 -6.84
C LEU A 502 -19.93 -11.88 -8.00
N PRO A 503 -19.18 -11.49 -9.04
CA PRO A 503 -18.76 -12.41 -10.10
C PRO A 503 -17.70 -13.40 -9.59
N ASP A 504 -17.58 -14.58 -10.20
CA ASP A 504 -16.75 -15.66 -9.64
C ASP A 504 -15.26 -15.33 -9.56
N ILE A 505 -14.74 -14.55 -10.52
CA ILE A 505 -13.34 -14.10 -10.63
C ILE A 505 -12.79 -13.41 -9.36
N VAL A 506 -13.66 -12.85 -8.50
CA VAL A 506 -13.19 -12.23 -7.24
C VAL A 506 -12.76 -13.26 -6.19
N PHE A 507 -13.14 -14.52 -6.35
CA PHE A 507 -12.85 -15.59 -5.41
C PHE A 507 -11.68 -16.49 -5.83
N ASP A 508 -11.11 -16.33 -7.02
CA ASP A 508 -10.09 -17.24 -7.57
C ASP A 508 -8.88 -17.39 -6.63
N GLU A 509 -8.35 -16.27 -6.13
CA GLU A 509 -7.25 -16.27 -5.16
C GLU A 509 -7.58 -16.98 -3.85
N MET A 510 -8.86 -17.12 -3.51
CA MET A 510 -9.38 -17.81 -2.31
C MET A 510 -9.69 -19.29 -2.55
N GLY A 511 -9.40 -19.86 -3.73
CA GLY A 511 -9.83 -21.20 -4.11
C GLY A 511 -11.28 -21.26 -4.63
N GLY A 512 -11.73 -20.17 -5.25
CA GLY A 512 -13.06 -20.04 -5.85
C GLY A 512 -14.21 -19.85 -4.84
N ARG A 513 -15.42 -19.62 -5.37
CA ARG A 513 -16.61 -19.28 -4.56
C ARG A 513 -16.97 -20.36 -3.52
N ALA A 514 -16.60 -21.61 -3.75
CA ALA A 514 -16.83 -22.71 -2.81
C ALA A 514 -15.99 -22.57 -1.53
N ALA A 515 -14.67 -22.37 -1.65
CA ALA A 515 -13.78 -22.15 -0.51
C ALA A 515 -14.10 -20.82 0.21
N ALA A 516 -14.35 -19.75 -0.55
CA ALA A 516 -14.81 -18.47 0.02
C ALA A 516 -16.12 -18.61 0.84
N ARG A 517 -17.02 -19.54 0.48
CA ARG A 517 -18.24 -19.87 1.23
C ARG A 517 -17.96 -20.64 2.53
N VAL A 518 -16.85 -21.40 2.62
CA VAL A 518 -16.38 -22.00 3.89
C VAL A 518 -15.88 -20.90 4.81
N ILE A 519 -14.92 -20.09 4.34
CA ILE A 519 -14.31 -18.98 5.09
C ILE A 519 -15.39 -18.00 5.60
N ARG A 520 -16.36 -17.66 4.74
CA ARG A 520 -17.49 -16.79 5.12
C ARG A 520 -18.42 -17.40 6.17
N ARG A 521 -18.67 -18.71 6.14
CA ARG A 521 -19.48 -19.38 7.20
C ARG A 521 -18.76 -19.31 8.54
N GLU A 522 -17.46 -19.58 8.55
CA GLU A 522 -16.65 -19.58 9.77
C GLU A 522 -16.46 -18.17 10.35
N PHE A 523 -16.22 -17.16 9.51
CA PHE A 523 -16.22 -15.76 9.93
C PHE A 523 -17.56 -15.34 10.55
N LEU A 524 -18.69 -15.70 9.93
CA LEU A 524 -20.01 -15.38 10.45
C LEU A 524 -20.36 -16.16 11.73
N ARG A 525 -19.81 -17.37 11.92
CA ARG A 525 -19.89 -18.13 13.18
C ARG A 525 -19.14 -17.39 14.29
N ARG A 526 -17.85 -17.10 14.08
CA ARG A 526 -17.00 -16.41 15.05
C ARG A 526 -17.54 -15.02 15.40
N LYS A 527 -17.96 -14.23 14.41
CA LYS A 527 -18.57 -12.90 14.64
C LYS A 527 -19.85 -12.99 15.48
N LYS A 528 -20.68 -14.02 15.30
CA LYS A 528 -21.88 -14.24 16.15
C LYS A 528 -21.51 -14.63 17.58
N GLU A 529 -20.44 -15.39 17.77
CA GLU A 529 -19.94 -15.77 19.11
C GLU A 529 -19.26 -14.59 19.83
N GLU A 530 -18.54 -13.73 19.10
CA GLU A 530 -18.02 -12.45 19.57
C GLU A 530 -19.18 -11.50 19.95
N GLU A 531 -20.18 -11.34 19.07
CA GLU A 531 -21.40 -10.55 19.33
C GLU A 531 -22.16 -11.07 20.57
N LYS A 532 -22.32 -12.39 20.73
CA LYS A 532 -22.98 -13.01 21.90
C LYS A 532 -22.18 -12.79 23.19
N LYS A 533 -20.86 -13.02 23.18
CA LYS A 533 -20.01 -12.78 24.37
C LYS A 533 -20.00 -11.31 24.79
N ALA A 534 -20.07 -10.38 23.84
CA ALA A 534 -20.20 -8.96 24.14
C ALA A 534 -21.58 -8.59 24.72
N GLU A 535 -22.66 -9.24 24.26
CA GLU A 535 -24.02 -9.08 24.82
C GLU A 535 -24.12 -9.68 26.24
N GLU A 536 -23.47 -10.83 26.48
CA GLU A 536 -23.37 -11.46 27.81
C GLU A 536 -22.51 -10.64 28.80
N ALA A 537 -21.39 -10.07 28.35
CA ALA A 537 -20.53 -9.22 29.18
C ALA A 537 -21.08 -7.79 29.40
N ALA A 538 -22.09 -7.37 28.63
CA ALA A 538 -22.77 -6.09 28.78
C ALA A 538 -24.14 -6.20 29.48
N ALA A 539 -24.57 -7.41 29.84
CA ALA A 539 -25.75 -7.61 30.66
C ALA A 539 -25.47 -7.14 32.10
N PRO A 540 -26.36 -6.33 32.72
CA PRO A 540 -26.19 -5.99 34.12
C PRO A 540 -26.29 -7.26 34.98
N SER A 541 -25.40 -7.40 35.96
CA SER A 541 -25.51 -8.44 36.98
C SER A 541 -26.84 -8.29 37.73
N PRO A 542 -27.51 -9.40 38.09
CA PRO A 542 -28.74 -9.32 38.88
C PRO A 542 -28.43 -8.66 40.22
N SER A 543 -29.19 -7.63 40.58
CA SER A 543 -29.12 -7.03 41.91
C SER A 543 -29.44 -8.09 42.98
N PRO A 544 -28.71 -8.11 44.11
CA PRO A 544 -29.02 -9.04 45.19
C PRO A 544 -30.44 -8.75 45.70
N SER A 545 -31.26 -9.79 45.82
CA SER A 545 -32.61 -9.68 46.38
C SER A 545 -32.53 -9.28 47.84
N VAL A 546 -32.96 -8.07 48.16
CA VAL A 546 -33.13 -7.61 49.54
C VAL A 546 -34.31 -8.39 50.14
N ASN A 547 -34.01 -9.31 51.05
CA ASN A 547 -35.05 -9.86 51.93
C ASN A 547 -35.37 -8.81 53.00
N GLU A 548 -36.65 -8.47 53.14
CA GLU A 548 -37.11 -7.69 54.28
C GLU A 548 -37.06 -8.55 55.56
N SER A 549 -36.24 -8.13 56.53
CA SER A 549 -36.25 -8.63 57.90
C SER A 549 -35.92 -7.49 58.87
N SER A 550 -36.97 -6.99 59.51
CA SER A 550 -37.00 -6.01 60.61
C SER A 550 -35.82 -6.06 61.59
N GLN A 551 -35.22 -4.89 61.87
CA GLN A 551 -35.37 -4.18 63.16
C GLN A 551 -34.62 -2.82 63.16
N LEU A 552 -35.22 -1.81 63.80
CA LEU A 552 -34.55 -0.58 64.26
C LEU A 552 -34.16 -0.78 65.74
N PRO A 553 -33.15 -0.05 66.23
CA PRO A 553 -33.49 1.17 66.96
C PRO A 553 -32.72 2.42 66.48
N GLU A 554 -33.11 3.57 67.03
CA GLU A 554 -32.58 4.91 66.75
C GLU A 554 -31.33 5.22 67.59
N ASP A 555 -30.40 6.03 67.04
CA ASP A 555 -29.80 7.20 67.72
C ASP A 555 -28.72 7.89 66.85
N GLY A 556 -28.44 9.18 67.11
CA GLY A 556 -27.10 9.78 66.84
C GLY A 556 -26.85 10.59 65.55
N ASP A 557 -27.22 11.87 65.59
CA ASP A 557 -26.49 13.04 65.06
C ASP A 557 -25.68 13.02 63.71
N SER A 558 -26.23 13.77 62.74
CA SER A 558 -25.61 14.99 62.16
C SER A 558 -24.66 14.96 60.93
N LEU A 559 -24.85 16.02 60.11
CA LEU A 559 -23.88 16.77 59.28
C LEU A 559 -23.16 16.16 58.04
N SER A 560 -23.69 16.56 56.87
CA SER A 560 -23.00 17.16 55.71
C SER A 560 -21.60 16.68 55.26
N SER A 561 -21.58 16.05 54.09
CA SER A 561 -20.68 16.30 52.94
C SER A 561 -19.21 16.75 53.13
N SER A 562 -18.32 15.96 52.52
CA SER A 562 -16.99 16.33 51.99
C SER A 562 -15.94 16.89 52.95
N GLN A 563 -14.97 16.05 53.32
CA GLN A 563 -13.54 16.25 53.00
C GLN A 563 -12.67 15.10 53.53
N LYS A 564 -12.13 14.26 52.62
CA LYS A 564 -10.72 13.80 52.60
C LYS A 564 -10.50 12.77 51.49
N ALA A 565 -9.60 13.09 50.57
CA ALA A 565 -8.93 12.10 49.75
C ALA A 565 -7.70 11.55 50.50
N ALA A 566 -7.03 10.56 49.90
CA ALA A 566 -5.80 9.90 50.37
C ALA A 566 -5.92 9.09 51.68
N LEU A 567 -6.17 7.78 51.51
CA LEU A 567 -5.27 6.71 51.96
C LEU A 567 -5.70 5.35 51.35
N ILE A 568 -4.89 4.32 51.56
CA ILE A 568 -5.11 2.91 51.14
C ILE A 568 -5.08 2.65 49.63
N VAL A 569 -3.87 2.47 49.10
CA VAL A 569 -3.60 1.58 47.95
C VAL A 569 -2.46 0.64 48.34
N THR A 570 -2.78 -0.50 48.97
CA THR A 570 -1.93 -1.70 49.07
C THR A 570 -2.79 -2.87 49.54
N GLU A 571 -3.13 -3.80 48.64
CA GLU A 571 -3.08 -5.24 48.91
C GLU A 571 -3.28 -6.08 47.63
N LEU A 572 -3.15 -7.41 47.76
CA LEU A 572 -3.46 -8.43 46.74
C LEU A 572 -2.63 -8.42 45.43
N VAL A 573 -1.31 -8.51 45.58
CA VAL A 573 -0.49 -9.33 44.67
C VAL A 573 -0.14 -10.64 45.39
N ASN A 574 -0.84 -11.75 45.07
CA ASN A 574 -0.34 -13.09 45.38
C ASN A 574 -1.03 -14.23 44.59
N ASN A 575 -0.71 -14.36 43.29
CA ASN A 575 -0.22 -15.65 42.78
C ASN A 575 0.48 -15.53 41.43
N LYS A 576 1.31 -16.52 41.10
CA LYS A 576 2.34 -16.44 40.04
C LYS A 576 1.87 -16.96 38.69
N CYS A 577 2.22 -16.25 37.61
CA CYS A 577 3.08 -16.83 36.57
C CYS A 577 3.80 -15.70 35.79
N SER A 578 5.02 -15.96 35.32
CA SER A 578 5.97 -14.92 34.89
C SER A 578 6.05 -14.71 33.37
N PHE A 579 5.65 -13.53 32.90
CA PHE A 579 6.02 -13.01 31.57
C PHE A 579 6.32 -11.51 31.63
N SER A 580 7.53 -11.11 31.25
CA SER A 580 7.96 -9.71 31.21
C SER A 580 7.46 -8.99 29.96
N GLN A 581 6.62 -7.98 30.11
CA GLN A 581 6.27 -7.07 29.02
C GLN A 581 7.41 -6.04 28.79
N PRO A 582 7.85 -5.81 27.54
CA PRO A 582 8.68 -4.65 27.22
C PRO A 582 7.82 -3.39 27.29
N GLY A 583 8.19 -2.44 28.16
CA GLY A 583 7.61 -1.10 28.16
C GLY A 583 7.93 -0.35 26.86
N SER A 584 7.05 0.57 26.46
CA SER A 584 7.33 1.41 25.29
C SER A 584 8.49 2.37 25.58
N PRO A 585 9.50 2.49 24.69
CA PRO A 585 10.54 3.49 24.84
C PRO A 585 9.94 4.88 24.60
N ASN A 586 9.95 5.74 25.62
CA ASN A 586 9.65 7.15 25.43
C ASN A 586 10.76 7.79 24.58
N PRO A 587 10.42 8.68 23.62
CA PRO A 587 11.42 9.57 23.03
C PRO A 587 11.99 10.49 24.13
N ALA A 588 13.24 10.91 23.98
CA ALA A 588 13.83 11.90 24.88
C ALA A 588 13.13 13.26 24.69
N ALA A 589 12.84 13.94 25.81
CA ALA A 589 12.34 15.30 25.81
C ALA A 589 13.48 16.26 26.16
N ASP A 590 13.85 17.12 25.22
CA ASP A 590 14.75 18.25 25.48
C ASP A 590 13.95 19.45 26.04
N GLY A 591 14.62 20.30 26.82
CA GLY A 591 13.99 21.49 27.39
C GLY A 591 14.91 22.34 28.25
N ALA A 592 15.65 23.26 27.63
CA ALA A 592 16.26 24.42 28.29
C ALA A 592 16.53 25.53 27.25
N GLU A 593 15.79 26.64 27.33
CA GLU A 593 16.15 27.89 26.64
C GLU A 593 17.11 28.69 27.51
N ALA A 594 18.07 29.38 26.89
CA ALA A 594 18.85 30.43 27.53
C ALA A 594 19.28 31.48 26.49
N ASN A 595 18.99 32.76 26.75
CA ASN A 595 19.45 33.87 25.93
C ASN A 595 20.92 34.20 26.22
N GLY A 596 21.66 34.64 25.19
CA GLY A 596 23.01 35.19 25.31
C GLY A 596 23.47 35.79 23.99
N THR A 597 24.06 36.98 24.01
CA THR A 597 24.44 37.74 22.80
C THR A 597 25.96 37.81 22.58
N ASP A 598 26.31 38.16 21.33
CA ASP A 598 27.48 38.95 20.92
C ASP A 598 28.88 38.32 20.63
N LEU A 599 29.44 38.85 19.54
CA LEU A 599 30.85 39.16 19.21
C LEU A 599 31.91 38.05 18.96
N VAL A 600 32.03 37.70 17.67
CA VAL A 600 33.24 37.84 16.82
C VAL A 600 34.64 37.79 17.48
N THR A 601 35.46 36.76 17.15
CA THR A 601 36.80 36.97 16.55
C THR A 601 37.48 35.70 15.99
N THR A 602 38.37 35.97 15.02
CA THR A 602 39.12 35.13 14.08
C THR A 602 40.26 34.21 14.60
N PHE A 603 40.33 32.97 14.08
CA PHE A 603 41.53 32.27 13.50
C PHE A 603 42.85 32.07 14.32
N PRO A 604 43.88 31.31 13.86
CA PRO A 604 43.91 30.07 13.02
C PRO A 604 44.93 28.97 13.50
N LEU A 605 44.95 27.81 12.80
CA LEU A 605 46.14 27.03 12.31
C LEU A 605 46.30 25.51 12.60
N LYS A 606 46.65 24.82 11.50
CA LYS A 606 47.62 23.71 11.31
C LYS A 606 47.30 22.26 11.70
N ALA A 607 47.16 21.45 10.65
CA ALA A 607 47.24 19.99 10.65
C ALA A 607 48.69 19.45 10.65
N LYS A 608 48.83 18.12 10.70
CA LYS A 608 50.01 17.36 10.23
C LYS A 608 49.55 16.05 9.55
N SER A 609 50.45 15.42 8.79
CA SER A 609 50.14 14.33 7.85
C SER A 609 51.26 13.27 7.78
N MET A 610 50.87 12.02 7.51
CA MET A 610 51.67 10.88 7.01
C MET A 610 50.65 9.87 6.44
N VAL A 611 50.66 9.34 5.21
CA VAL A 611 51.68 9.00 4.17
C VAL A 611 52.19 7.55 4.24
N LEU A 612 51.43 6.69 3.54
CA LEU A 612 51.84 5.69 2.53
C LEU A 612 52.97 4.68 2.82
N MET A 613 52.72 3.39 2.53
CA MET A 613 53.63 2.49 1.79
C MET A 613 52.87 1.28 1.22
N THR A 614 53.53 0.46 0.38
CA THR A 614 52.89 -0.22 -0.78
C THR A 614 53.64 -1.47 -1.25
N SER A 615 52.97 -2.61 -1.50
CA SER A 615 53.58 -3.79 -2.15
C SER A 615 52.59 -4.78 -2.80
N SER A 616 52.70 -4.93 -4.13
CA SER A 616 52.77 -6.18 -4.96
C SER A 616 51.94 -7.43 -4.59
N GLU A 617 51.04 -7.97 -5.44
CA GLU A 617 51.19 -8.62 -6.78
C GLU A 617 51.64 -10.10 -6.80
N SER A 618 50.85 -10.99 -7.43
CA SER A 618 51.30 -12.04 -8.39
C SER A 618 50.17 -12.95 -8.93
N THR A 619 50.16 -13.23 -10.25
CA THR A 619 49.72 -14.45 -11.02
C THR A 619 48.72 -15.48 -10.44
N GLY A 620 47.78 -16.11 -11.17
CA GLY A 620 47.37 -16.02 -12.59
C GLY A 620 47.53 -17.33 -13.42
N LYS A 621 46.46 -17.84 -14.05
CA LYS A 621 46.47 -18.70 -15.27
C LYS A 621 45.05 -19.00 -15.82
N ARG A 622 44.97 -19.30 -17.13
CA ARG A 622 43.79 -19.85 -17.84
C ARG A 622 43.94 -21.36 -18.04
N TYR A 623 42.84 -22.06 -18.34
CA TYR A 623 42.87 -23.24 -19.23
C TYR A 623 41.75 -23.15 -20.27
N HIS A 624 42.04 -23.61 -21.48
CA HIS A 624 41.10 -23.90 -22.56
C HIS A 624 41.28 -25.35 -22.97
N SER A 625 40.19 -26.04 -23.27
CA SER A 625 40.18 -27.16 -24.20
C SER A 625 38.78 -27.30 -24.79
N GLY A 626 38.67 -27.24 -26.11
CA GLY A 626 37.52 -27.73 -26.85
C GLY A 626 37.98 -28.77 -27.85
N THR A 627 37.08 -29.67 -28.26
CA THR A 627 37.24 -30.49 -29.45
C THR A 627 35.84 -30.74 -30.02
N THR A 628 35.77 -30.82 -31.35
CA THR A 628 34.55 -30.77 -32.16
C THR A 628 34.26 -32.15 -32.75
N LEU A 629 33.03 -32.33 -33.29
CA LEU A 629 32.72 -32.89 -34.63
C LEU A 629 31.48 -33.80 -34.64
N ILE A 630 30.60 -33.56 -35.63
CA ILE A 630 29.86 -34.52 -36.50
C ILE A 630 29.05 -35.65 -35.82
N GLY A 631 27.80 -35.95 -36.21
CA GLY A 631 26.94 -35.35 -37.25
C GLY A 631 25.80 -36.28 -37.71
N ASP A 632 25.01 -35.77 -38.63
CA ASP A 632 24.15 -36.44 -39.63
C ASP A 632 22.85 -37.21 -39.24
N ASP A 633 21.88 -36.98 -40.14
CA ASP A 633 20.76 -37.80 -40.62
C ASP A 633 19.43 -38.06 -39.88
N CYS A 634 18.37 -37.77 -40.66
CA CYS A 634 16.96 -38.17 -40.58
C CYS A 634 16.79 -39.55 -41.32
N PRO A 635 15.60 -40.11 -41.69
CA PRO A 635 14.34 -39.44 -42.05
C PRO A 635 13.02 -40.19 -41.70
N ASP A 636 11.91 -39.73 -42.32
CA ASP A 636 10.72 -40.52 -42.77
C ASP A 636 9.71 -41.06 -41.72
N VAL A 637 8.40 -41.30 -41.92
CA VAL A 637 7.28 -41.18 -42.93
C VAL A 637 6.09 -41.92 -42.22
N ALA A 638 4.76 -41.82 -42.44
CA ALA A 638 3.79 -41.18 -43.35
C ALA A 638 2.52 -40.79 -42.50
N THR A 639 1.56 -39.92 -42.84
CA THR A 639 0.72 -39.64 -44.06
C THR A 639 -0.62 -40.43 -44.10
N VAL A 640 -1.67 -39.86 -44.75
CA VAL A 640 -3.00 -40.44 -45.14
C VAL A 640 -4.13 -40.36 -44.07
N VAL A 641 -5.45 -40.15 -44.37
CA VAL A 641 -6.20 -39.16 -45.21
C VAL A 641 -7.75 -39.37 -45.08
N ALA A 642 -8.54 -38.27 -45.15
CA ALA A 642 -9.97 -38.08 -45.54
C ALA A 642 -11.18 -38.88 -44.91
N ASP A 643 -12.31 -38.14 -44.79
CA ASP A 643 -13.76 -38.43 -45.03
C ASP A 643 -14.43 -39.74 -44.51
N HIS A 644 -15.70 -39.76 -44.08
CA HIS A 644 -16.93 -39.19 -44.69
C HIS A 644 -18.11 -38.95 -43.68
N ASP A 645 -19.18 -38.32 -44.19
CA ASP A 645 -20.65 -38.44 -43.91
C ASP A 645 -21.19 -39.50 -42.90
N SER A 646 -22.36 -39.36 -42.24
CA SER A 646 -23.47 -38.35 -42.17
C SER A 646 -24.43 -38.74 -40.98
N SER A 647 -25.73 -38.38 -40.81
CA SER A 647 -26.75 -37.60 -41.57
C SER A 647 -27.93 -37.06 -40.70
N GLN A 648 -28.55 -35.98 -41.20
CA GLN A 648 -29.97 -35.55 -41.19
C GLN A 648 -31.05 -36.12 -40.22
N THR A 649 -31.86 -35.21 -39.65
CA THR A 649 -33.36 -35.07 -39.67
C THR A 649 -33.79 -34.15 -38.49
N SER A 650 -34.59 -33.06 -38.58
CA SER A 650 -35.91 -32.76 -39.17
C SER A 650 -37.09 -33.46 -38.45
N ALA A 651 -38.27 -32.87 -38.19
CA ALA A 651 -38.75 -31.47 -38.14
C ALA A 651 -40.16 -31.42 -37.45
N THR A 652 -40.86 -30.28 -37.48
CA THR A 652 -42.28 -30.06 -37.03
C THR A 652 -42.54 -30.07 -35.50
N GLY A 653 -43.61 -29.46 -34.96
CA GLY A 653 -44.63 -28.57 -35.55
C GLY A 653 -45.81 -28.25 -34.60
N ALA A 654 -46.58 -27.19 -34.94
CA ALA A 654 -47.82 -26.70 -34.29
C ALA A 654 -47.73 -26.17 -32.82
N ALA A 655 -48.71 -25.43 -32.26
CA ALA A 655 -49.50 -24.24 -32.66
C ALA A 655 -50.74 -24.07 -31.71
N ALA A 656 -51.50 -22.97 -31.85
CA ALA A 656 -52.85 -22.67 -31.28
C ALA A 656 -52.98 -21.97 -29.88
N GLN A 657 -53.00 -20.63 -29.92
CA GLN A 657 -54.06 -19.67 -29.48
C GLN A 657 -55.07 -19.99 -28.33
N GLY A 658 -55.48 -18.93 -27.61
CA GLY A 658 -56.69 -18.88 -26.73
C GLY A 658 -56.47 -18.15 -25.40
N ILE A 659 -56.32 -16.81 -25.35
CA ILE A 659 -57.38 -15.80 -25.13
C ILE A 659 -58.42 -16.16 -24.03
N ILE A 660 -58.44 -15.39 -22.93
CA ILE A 660 -59.62 -14.73 -22.28
C ILE A 660 -59.24 -14.26 -20.85
N ALA A 661 -59.73 -13.06 -20.49
CA ALA A 661 -59.85 -12.49 -19.15
C ALA A 661 -61.06 -11.51 -19.17
N PRO A 662 -61.47 -10.83 -18.08
CA PRO A 662 -61.13 -10.98 -16.66
C PRO A 662 -62.41 -11.12 -15.78
N ARG A 663 -62.26 -11.15 -14.45
CA ARG A 663 -63.18 -10.40 -13.55
C ARG A 663 -62.57 -10.13 -12.18
N ALA A 664 -63.09 -9.11 -11.51
CA ALA A 664 -62.77 -8.75 -10.13
C ALA A 664 -64.08 -8.42 -9.41
N GLU A 665 -64.16 -8.73 -8.12
CA GLU A 665 -65.19 -8.21 -7.22
C GLU A 665 -64.58 -7.78 -5.88
N VAL A 666 -65.27 -6.86 -5.20
CA VAL A 666 -64.85 -6.22 -3.94
C VAL A 666 -65.99 -6.38 -2.95
N PHE A 667 -65.71 -6.94 -1.77
CA PHE A 667 -66.65 -6.92 -0.65
C PHE A 667 -66.04 -6.33 0.63
N LYS A 668 -66.92 -5.78 1.46
CA LYS A 668 -66.57 -4.89 2.58
C LYS A 668 -66.40 -5.64 3.90
N LYS A 669 -65.71 -4.98 4.84
CA LYS A 669 -65.62 -5.33 6.27
C LYS A 669 -66.99 -5.49 6.94
N PRO A 670 -67.03 -6.22 8.06
CA PRO A 670 -67.39 -5.58 9.33
C PRO A 670 -66.20 -5.48 10.32
N PHE A 671 -66.41 -4.77 11.43
CA PHE A 671 -65.48 -4.60 12.55
C PHE A 671 -66.03 -5.33 13.78
N GLU A 672 -65.18 -5.95 14.59
CA GLU A 672 -65.53 -6.36 15.96
C GLU A 672 -64.30 -6.33 16.88
N SER A 673 -64.50 -6.54 18.18
CA SER A 673 -63.70 -5.89 19.24
C SER A 673 -62.56 -6.70 19.89
N VAL A 674 -61.58 -5.92 20.35
CA VAL A 674 -60.46 -6.19 21.27
C VAL A 674 -60.51 -7.48 22.11
N SER A 675 -59.41 -8.24 22.09
CA SER A 675 -58.86 -8.91 23.28
C SER A 675 -57.32 -8.86 23.28
N SER A 676 -56.71 -8.70 24.46
CA SER A 676 -55.27 -8.42 24.61
C SER A 676 -54.45 -9.70 24.88
N GLY A 677 -54.13 -10.44 23.82
CA GLY A 677 -53.27 -11.63 23.90
C GLY A 677 -51.78 -11.29 24.01
N VAL A 678 -51.10 -11.81 25.05
CA VAL A 678 -49.65 -11.65 25.25
C VAL A 678 -48.87 -12.33 24.11
N SER A 679 -48.15 -11.53 23.31
CA SER A 679 -47.37 -12.04 22.18
C SER A 679 -46.00 -12.55 22.66
N SER A 680 -45.73 -13.85 22.47
CA SER A 680 -44.40 -14.44 22.67
C SER A 680 -43.35 -13.76 21.76
N PRO A 681 -42.03 -13.83 22.10
CA PRO A 681 -41.02 -13.00 21.46
C PRO A 681 -40.94 -13.24 19.94
N ARG A 682 -41.52 -12.30 19.17
CA ARG A 682 -41.53 -12.33 17.70
C ARG A 682 -40.10 -12.48 17.18
N LYS A 683 -39.79 -13.66 16.61
CA LYS A 683 -38.55 -13.92 15.85
C LYS A 683 -38.27 -12.73 14.94
N ARG A 684 -37.24 -11.93 15.23
CA ARG A 684 -36.84 -10.74 14.44
C ARG A 684 -36.66 -11.16 12.98
N ARG A 685 -37.67 -10.91 12.14
CA ARG A 685 -37.58 -11.12 10.68
C ARG A 685 -36.34 -10.39 10.20
N LYS A 686 -35.41 -11.10 9.55
CA LYS A 686 -34.16 -10.52 9.03
C LYS A 686 -34.50 -9.46 7.99
N MET A 687 -34.62 -8.20 8.41
CA MET A 687 -34.88 -7.08 7.49
C MET A 687 -33.84 -7.09 6.37
N LYS A 688 -34.32 -7.17 5.13
CA LYS A 688 -33.53 -6.99 3.93
C LYS A 688 -33.22 -5.50 3.83
N ILE A 689 -31.93 -5.16 3.86
CA ILE A 689 -31.47 -3.80 3.55
C ILE A 689 -31.66 -3.59 2.04
N THR A 690 -32.23 -2.47 1.65
CA THR A 690 -32.18 -1.97 0.28
C THR A 690 -31.18 -0.83 0.19
N PHE A 691 -30.62 -0.64 -1.00
CA PHE A 691 -29.99 0.60 -1.39
C PHE A 691 -30.99 1.33 -2.28
N ALA A 692 -30.93 2.66 -2.28
CA ALA A 692 -31.60 3.44 -3.32
C ALA A 692 -31.11 3.00 -4.71
N LYS A 693 -31.89 3.30 -5.74
CA LYS A 693 -31.34 3.27 -7.10
C LYS A 693 -30.38 4.46 -7.23
N LEU A 694 -29.09 4.19 -7.12
CA LEU A 694 -28.05 5.00 -7.72
C LEU A 694 -28.40 5.14 -9.21
N ASN A 695 -28.69 6.36 -9.65
CA ASN A 695 -29.03 6.69 -11.04
C ASN A 695 -27.78 7.00 -11.86
#